data_AF-A0A916V6L8-F1
#
_entry.id   AF-A0A916V6L8-F1
#
_cell.length_a   1.000
_cell.length_b   1.000
_cell.length_c   1.000
_cell.angle_alpha   90.00
_cell.angle_beta   90.00
_cell.angle_gamma   90.00
#
_symmetry.space_group_name_H-M   'P 1'
#
loop_
_entity.id
_entity.type
_entity.pdbx_description
1 polymer ?
#
loop_
_entity_poly.entity_id
_entity_poly.type
_entity_poly.pdbx_seq_one_letter_code
_entity_poly.pdbx_strand_id
1 'polypeptide(L)'
;MPTYYLEVEKIESQSRFMCRFLLSWGKNQRGAVVAIAYSESLAASYSEWQSAYLNYYRNVALGESLRGRVQGSGSFSPLTVDWYEKLREAEERLLREFNFWLRSPELYELWEEIKRSARLISTQSAKSTSAHIDLLITCSEELSYLPWEVWKLQDEFALLDTVRIARAVYSNVEVSNPQYHRRPRLLAIFGDETGLDFQHDRVAMQILSGLAEIHTICWEANTADRIHQKQKICDAIADEQGWDILFFTGHSDQTDLTVGKLLIAPNSSLTMSDIEPYLLQAKKLGLQIAIFNSCNGTAIASWSISKVGIPQAIAMREPIHNQAAQSFLVQFLKNLAQYQDSHTSMLGACRYLQEARLLLPSVYLIPSLFRHPDAQLFQLLPTGWKSILRRIAPNPLQAIALSSLLAISCIPSLQEWMLDSRVWLQAIYRQQTQRIPQASPPVLLVQIDEASLQKAAIADPYPMDRQYLAKLVDRLASQKAQIIGIDYLLDRSHRNLKDGKDNGQSDRILGQSLQNGVNQKDETWFVLASVYSEGNWLETLPEIASKNGTVDGHIHMSVQYLPLVQADVPKLPFAYLLAGLHRVRQTQNLRSPLAPDASLFAQVSDRLQLYGKTFRNLLSPSSQMLPVTNFAQDAIAQSWLHPIVDFSIPPDRIYQTIPAWKLLQDNPQPIASQLNSQIVIISANYSEAGVFKQGEDSFAQPAAIRYWLQQSALTRQRETYTGGEIQAYAVHHFLRDRYVIPIPDSWMILLFLTSGAILVGFWQPRSRRQVYILLGSSLSLYTLASIEIYISGGILLPMVLPAIAAIVYCLPKLK
;
A
#
# COMPACT_ATOMS: atom_id res chain seq x y z
N MET A 1 17.50 20.03 -5.65
CA MET A 1 18.93 20.38 -5.55
C MET A 1 19.15 21.62 -6.41
N PRO A 2 19.97 22.59 -5.98
CA PRO A 2 20.22 23.76 -6.81
C PRO A 2 21.11 23.37 -8.00
N THR A 3 20.70 23.84 -9.18
CA THR A 3 21.45 23.70 -10.43
C THR A 3 21.84 25.10 -10.89
N TYR A 4 23.12 25.28 -11.17
CA TYR A 4 23.70 26.49 -11.73
C TYR A 4 24.14 26.21 -13.16
N TYR A 5 24.06 27.24 -14.01
CA TYR A 5 24.42 27.18 -15.42
C TYR A 5 25.48 28.24 -15.66
N LEU A 6 26.64 27.81 -16.15
CA LEU A 6 27.78 28.68 -16.44
C LEU A 6 28.05 28.66 -17.94
N GLU A 7 27.88 29.80 -18.59
CA GLU A 7 28.29 30.01 -19.97
C GLU A 7 29.65 30.70 -19.99
N VAL A 8 30.62 30.10 -20.70
CA VAL A 8 31.98 30.63 -20.86
C VAL A 8 32.32 30.75 -22.34
N GLU A 9 32.39 31.98 -22.84
CA GLU A 9 32.62 32.26 -24.25
C GLU A 9 33.92 33.03 -24.47
N LYS A 10 34.76 32.54 -25.38
CA LYS A 10 35.93 33.27 -25.87
C LYS A 10 35.47 34.29 -26.92
N ILE A 11 35.67 35.57 -26.65
CA ILE A 11 35.32 36.68 -27.53
C ILE A 11 36.56 37.48 -27.91
N GLU A 12 36.58 38.02 -29.12
CA GLU A 12 37.61 38.95 -29.56
C GLU A 12 37.18 40.39 -29.27
N SER A 13 38.02 41.16 -28.58
CA SER A 13 37.76 42.56 -28.25
C SER A 13 39.04 43.38 -28.40
N GLN A 14 39.03 44.39 -29.26
CA GLN A 14 40.13 45.35 -29.43
C GLN A 14 41.51 44.69 -29.62
N SER A 15 41.57 43.64 -30.46
CA SER A 15 42.80 42.85 -30.75
C SER A 15 43.33 42.01 -29.57
N ARG A 16 42.50 41.72 -28.56
CA ARG A 16 42.79 40.78 -27.47
C ARG A 16 41.64 39.79 -27.29
N PHE A 17 41.96 38.56 -26.92
CA PHE A 17 40.96 37.55 -26.57
C PHE A 17 40.54 37.70 -25.10
N MET A 18 39.23 37.75 -24.86
CA MET A 18 38.62 37.80 -23.54
C MET A 18 37.73 36.58 -23.35
N CYS A 19 37.54 36.15 -22.11
CA CYS A 19 36.57 35.12 -21.74
C CYS A 19 35.42 35.75 -20.96
N ARG A 20 34.22 35.65 -21.52
CA ARG A 20 32.98 36.11 -20.92
C ARG A 20 32.34 34.97 -20.13
N PHE A 21 32.08 35.22 -18.85
CA PHE A 21 31.42 34.32 -17.91
C PHE A 21 30.01 34.86 -17.61
N LEU A 22 29.02 34.01 -17.75
CA LEU A 22 27.64 34.27 -17.34
C LEU A 22 27.15 33.12 -16.47
N LEU A 23 26.87 33.41 -15.20
CA LEU A 23 26.26 32.46 -14.27
C LEU A 23 24.75 32.70 -14.21
N SER A 24 23.94 31.65 -14.30
CA SER A 24 22.49 31.71 -14.12
C SER A 24 21.97 30.55 -13.29
N TRP A 25 20.83 30.73 -12.64
CA TRP A 25 20.17 29.72 -11.82
C TRP A 25 18.67 29.99 -11.67
N GLY A 26 17.92 28.95 -11.30
CA GLY A 26 16.45 29.03 -11.22
C GLY A 26 15.80 29.38 -12.57
N LYS A 27 14.52 29.77 -12.55
CA LYS A 27 13.76 30.01 -13.79
C LYS A 27 14.10 31.33 -14.51
N ASN A 28 14.75 32.29 -13.83
CA ASN A 28 15.01 33.64 -14.37
C ASN A 28 16.13 34.41 -13.64
N GLN A 29 16.95 33.78 -12.79
CA GLN A 29 18.01 34.50 -12.07
C GLN A 29 19.31 34.45 -12.87
N ARG A 30 19.87 35.61 -13.17
CA ARG A 30 21.12 35.77 -13.90
C ARG A 30 22.07 36.62 -13.05
N GLY A 31 23.29 36.13 -12.87
CA GLY A 31 24.38 36.87 -12.27
C GLY A 31 24.93 37.94 -13.23
N ALA A 32 25.91 38.70 -12.75
CA ALA A 32 26.63 39.65 -13.57
C ALA A 32 27.36 38.94 -14.72
N VAL A 33 27.38 39.56 -15.90
CA VAL A 33 28.28 39.14 -16.98
C VAL A 33 29.67 39.68 -16.66
N VAL A 34 30.65 38.80 -16.50
CA VAL A 34 32.03 39.17 -16.18
C VAL A 34 32.93 38.79 -17.34
N ALA A 35 33.80 39.68 -17.78
CA ALA A 35 34.80 39.38 -18.80
C ALA A 35 36.20 39.50 -18.20
N ILE A 36 37.01 38.45 -18.33
CA ILE A 36 38.43 38.44 -17.96
C ILE A 36 39.30 38.18 -19.17
N ALA A 37 40.58 38.53 -19.11
CA ALA A 37 41.51 38.23 -20.19
C ALA A 37 41.64 36.71 -20.41
N TYR A 38 41.68 36.28 -21.67
CA TYR A 38 42.04 34.90 -21.98
C TYR A 38 43.51 34.69 -21.62
N SER A 39 43.79 33.62 -20.87
CA SER A 39 45.15 33.30 -20.44
C SER A 39 45.87 32.52 -21.54
N GLU A 40 46.80 33.19 -22.23
CA GLU A 40 47.71 32.52 -23.17
C GLU A 40 48.61 31.49 -22.46
N SER A 41 48.97 31.74 -21.20
CA SER A 41 49.72 30.79 -20.37
C SER A 41 48.92 29.51 -20.10
N LEU A 42 47.62 29.62 -19.86
CA LEU A 42 46.72 28.48 -19.73
C LEU A 42 46.67 27.66 -21.03
N ALA A 43 46.49 28.33 -22.17
CA ALA A 43 46.49 27.68 -23.48
C ALA A 43 47.80 26.92 -23.76
N ALA A 44 48.94 27.57 -23.47
CA ALA A 44 50.25 26.95 -23.61
C ALA A 44 50.44 25.76 -22.66
N SER A 45 50.02 25.90 -21.39
CA SER A 45 50.11 24.81 -20.41
C SER A 45 49.23 23.61 -20.77
N TYR A 46 48.07 23.84 -21.40
CA TYR A 46 47.22 22.78 -21.92
C TYR A 46 47.91 22.02 -23.05
N SER A 47 48.46 22.75 -24.03
CA SER A 47 49.18 22.14 -25.16
C SER A 47 50.44 21.37 -24.71
N GLU A 48 51.16 21.91 -23.72
CA GLU A 48 52.32 21.25 -23.09
C GLU A 48 51.90 19.95 -22.38
N TRP A 49 50.84 20.01 -21.55
CA TRP A 49 50.29 18.83 -20.89
C TRP A 49 49.80 17.78 -21.88
N GLN A 50 49.03 18.17 -22.89
CA GLN A 50 48.51 17.24 -23.91
C GLN A 50 49.67 16.55 -24.64
N SER A 51 50.70 17.31 -25.01
CA SER A 51 51.90 16.77 -25.66
C SER A 51 52.66 15.81 -24.75
N ALA A 52 52.88 16.16 -23.48
CA ALA A 52 53.54 15.30 -22.51
C ALA A 52 52.73 14.01 -22.25
N TYR A 53 51.42 14.13 -22.12
CA TYR A 53 50.48 13.04 -21.91
C TYR A 53 50.52 12.05 -23.08
N LEU A 54 50.37 12.53 -24.31
CA LEU A 54 50.44 11.69 -25.51
C LEU A 54 51.81 11.02 -25.67
N ASN A 55 52.90 11.71 -25.34
CA ASN A 55 54.25 11.13 -25.42
C ASN A 55 54.51 10.08 -24.33
N TYR A 56 54.01 10.28 -23.11
CA TYR A 56 54.11 9.29 -22.04
C TYR A 56 53.43 7.98 -22.45
N TYR A 57 52.17 8.04 -22.88
CA TYR A 57 51.41 6.85 -23.26
C TYR A 57 51.81 6.23 -24.61
N ARG A 58 52.62 6.92 -25.43
CA ARG A 58 53.25 6.34 -26.63
C ARG A 58 54.58 5.64 -26.35
N ASN A 59 55.38 6.16 -25.42
CA ASN A 59 56.79 5.77 -25.28
C ASN A 59 57.09 4.98 -23.99
N VAL A 60 56.28 5.11 -22.93
CA VAL A 60 56.56 4.56 -21.60
C VAL A 60 55.56 3.47 -21.20
N ALA A 61 54.30 3.57 -21.64
CA ALA A 61 53.30 2.54 -21.38
C ALA A 61 53.66 1.23 -22.11
N LEU A 62 53.75 0.14 -21.34
CA LEU A 62 54.16 -1.19 -21.78
C LEU A 62 53.24 -1.74 -22.88
N GLY A 63 53.70 -1.72 -24.14
CA GLY A 63 53.29 -2.65 -25.20
C GLY A 63 51.90 -2.49 -25.84
N GLU A 64 51.02 -1.60 -25.38
CA GLU A 64 49.67 -1.40 -25.94
C GLU A 64 49.47 -0.02 -26.61
N SER A 65 48.51 0.05 -27.54
CA SER A 65 48.25 1.26 -28.33
C SER A 65 47.15 2.16 -27.71
N LEU A 66 47.19 3.46 -28.02
CA LEU A 66 46.12 4.42 -27.66
C LEU A 66 44.82 4.08 -28.40
N ARG A 67 43.65 4.33 -27.80
CA ARG A 67 42.32 4.07 -28.42
C ARG A 67 41.95 5.02 -29.59
N GLY A 68 42.93 5.55 -30.36
CA GLY A 68 42.73 6.46 -31.51
C GLY A 68 43.99 6.63 -32.37
N ARG A 69 43.82 7.03 -33.64
CA ARG A 69 44.93 7.23 -34.60
C ARG A 69 45.36 8.69 -34.61
N VAL A 70 46.64 8.98 -34.38
CA VAL A 70 47.19 10.34 -34.55
C VAL A 70 47.86 10.43 -35.92
N GLN A 71 47.41 11.34 -36.77
CA GLN A 71 48.09 11.62 -38.04
C GLN A 71 49.41 12.34 -37.78
N GLY A 72 50.52 11.73 -38.22
CA GLY A 72 51.78 12.39 -38.53
C GLY A 72 52.50 13.13 -37.41
N SER A 73 53.46 12.47 -36.75
CA SER A 73 54.67 13.12 -36.23
C SER A 73 55.80 12.09 -36.22
N GLY A 74 56.87 12.38 -36.96
CA GLY A 74 58.00 11.48 -37.16
C GLY A 74 58.65 11.07 -35.84
N SER A 75 58.96 9.77 -35.73
CA SER A 75 59.68 9.20 -34.60
C SER A 75 61.18 9.52 -34.73
N PHE A 76 61.67 10.41 -33.87
CA PHE A 76 63.07 10.44 -33.44
C PHE A 76 63.06 10.56 -31.93
N SER A 77 63.48 9.52 -31.22
CA SER A 77 63.62 9.54 -29.76
C SER A 77 65.11 9.58 -29.40
N PRO A 78 65.63 10.64 -28.78
CA PRO A 78 66.88 10.55 -28.04
C PRO A 78 66.61 9.91 -26.67
N LEU A 79 67.42 8.89 -26.35
CA LEU A 79 67.50 8.24 -25.05
C LEU A 79 67.94 9.24 -23.97
N THR A 80 67.02 9.92 -23.27
CA THR A 80 67.25 10.60 -21.96
C THR A 80 66.02 11.28 -21.33
N VAL A 81 64.85 11.32 -21.98
CA VAL A 81 63.70 12.08 -21.45
C VAL A 81 62.84 11.22 -20.51
N ASP A 82 62.78 11.60 -19.24
CA ASP A 82 61.79 11.07 -18.28
C ASP A 82 60.42 11.70 -18.56
N TRP A 83 59.60 10.97 -19.34
CA TRP A 83 58.25 11.42 -19.69
C TRP A 83 57.27 11.39 -18.52
N TYR A 84 57.54 10.61 -17.46
CA TYR A 84 56.69 10.58 -16.27
C TYR A 84 56.81 11.90 -15.51
N GLU A 85 58.04 12.33 -15.24
CA GLU A 85 58.31 13.61 -14.57
C GLU A 85 57.82 14.80 -15.41
N LYS A 86 58.06 14.78 -16.73
CA LYS A 86 57.52 15.83 -17.63
C LYS A 86 55.99 15.90 -17.63
N LEU A 87 55.31 14.76 -17.63
CA LEU A 87 53.85 14.72 -17.56
C LEU A 87 53.36 15.29 -16.22
N ARG A 88 54.01 14.92 -15.11
CA ARG A 88 53.66 15.43 -13.78
C ARG A 88 53.85 16.95 -13.69
N GLU A 89 54.99 17.46 -14.16
CA GLU A 89 55.26 18.91 -14.19
C GLU A 89 54.23 19.66 -15.05
N ALA A 90 53.91 19.13 -16.24
CA ALA A 90 52.93 19.74 -17.14
C ALA A 90 51.50 19.68 -16.56
N GLU A 91 51.13 18.58 -15.88
CA GLU A 91 49.85 18.46 -15.16
C GLU A 91 49.75 19.50 -14.05
N GLU A 92 50.76 19.61 -13.19
CA GLU A 92 50.79 20.58 -12.09
C GLU A 92 50.72 22.02 -12.61
N ARG A 93 51.43 22.31 -13.71
CA ARG A 93 51.39 23.61 -14.37
C ARG A 93 50.00 23.92 -14.92
N LEU A 94 49.39 23.00 -15.68
CA LEU A 94 48.05 23.16 -16.22
C LEU A 94 47.03 23.42 -15.12
N LEU A 95 47.03 22.59 -14.06
CA LEU A 95 46.09 22.75 -12.96
C LEU A 95 46.31 24.04 -12.19
N ARG A 96 47.57 24.49 -12.05
CA ARG A 96 47.90 25.78 -11.41
C ARG A 96 47.38 26.95 -12.24
N GLU A 97 47.72 27.01 -13.52
CA GLU A 97 47.28 28.08 -14.43
C GLU A 97 45.75 28.12 -14.54
N PHE A 98 45.10 26.94 -14.60
CA PHE A 98 43.65 26.84 -14.65
C PHE A 98 42.99 27.36 -13.37
N ASN A 99 43.50 26.97 -12.19
CA ASN A 99 43.01 27.48 -10.92
C ASN A 99 43.29 28.98 -10.75
N PHE A 100 44.44 29.47 -11.21
CA PHE A 100 44.79 30.89 -11.15
C PHE A 100 43.83 31.71 -12.01
N TRP A 101 43.59 31.28 -13.24
CA TRP A 101 42.64 31.91 -14.15
C TRP A 101 41.21 31.98 -13.57
N LEU A 102 40.72 30.89 -12.99
CA LEU A 102 39.39 30.87 -12.36
C LEU A 102 39.32 31.66 -11.03
N ARG A 103 40.46 31.99 -10.41
CA ARG A 103 40.55 32.83 -9.20
C ARG A 103 40.75 34.32 -9.48
N SER A 104 40.61 34.74 -10.74
CA SER A 104 40.66 36.15 -11.11
C SER A 104 39.69 36.96 -10.24
N PRO A 105 40.11 38.11 -9.65
CA PRO A 105 39.28 38.88 -8.72
C PRO A 105 37.91 39.25 -9.26
N GLU A 106 37.81 39.45 -10.57
CA GLU A 106 36.58 39.79 -11.28
C GLU A 106 35.51 38.69 -11.17
N LEU A 107 35.92 37.42 -11.01
CA LEU A 107 35.02 36.27 -10.88
C LEU A 107 34.56 36.02 -9.44
N TYR A 108 35.06 36.77 -8.46
CA TYR A 108 34.81 36.53 -7.03
C TYR A 108 33.31 36.45 -6.70
N GLU A 109 32.53 37.44 -7.14
CA GLU A 109 31.08 37.51 -6.88
C GLU A 109 30.32 36.32 -7.49
N LEU A 110 30.75 35.82 -8.65
CA LEU A 110 30.14 34.64 -9.28
C LEU A 110 30.34 33.40 -8.43
N TRP A 111 31.55 33.22 -7.88
CA TRP A 111 31.88 32.05 -7.08
C TRP A 111 31.31 32.13 -5.67
N GLU A 112 31.26 33.31 -5.05
CA GLU A 112 30.64 33.48 -3.72
C GLU A 112 29.17 33.06 -3.69
N GLU A 113 28.43 33.27 -4.78
CA GLU A 113 27.05 32.78 -4.90
C GLU A 113 26.97 31.24 -4.81
N ILE A 114 27.82 30.53 -5.55
CA ILE A 114 27.86 29.07 -5.52
C ILE A 114 28.35 28.57 -4.14
N LYS A 115 29.37 29.21 -3.57
CA LYS A 115 29.90 28.87 -2.23
C LYS A 115 28.85 29.05 -1.14
N ARG A 116 28.09 30.14 -1.17
CA ARG A 116 27.00 30.41 -0.21
C ARG A 116 25.98 29.27 -0.22
N SER A 117 25.54 28.84 -1.41
CA SER A 117 24.63 27.71 -1.55
C SER A 117 25.23 26.39 -1.06
N ALA A 118 26.52 26.16 -1.31
CA ALA A 118 27.21 24.97 -0.83
C ALA A 118 27.29 24.91 0.71
N ARG A 119 27.57 26.03 1.37
CA ARG A 119 27.56 26.15 2.84
C ARG A 119 26.19 25.81 3.45
N LEU A 120 25.11 26.32 2.87
CA LEU A 120 23.74 26.04 3.33
C LEU A 120 23.41 24.55 3.25
N ILE A 121 23.83 23.88 2.17
CA ILE A 121 23.60 22.44 2.00
C ILE A 121 24.42 21.64 3.03
N SER A 122 25.70 21.98 3.20
CA SER A 122 26.59 21.26 4.14
C SER A 122 26.11 21.32 5.59
N THR A 123 25.57 22.46 6.04
CA THR A 123 25.06 22.66 7.40
C THR A 123 23.71 21.99 7.66
N GLN A 124 22.83 21.92 6.65
CA GLN A 124 21.53 21.24 6.76
C GLN A 124 21.64 19.70 6.61
N SER A 125 22.70 19.20 5.97
CA SER A 125 22.82 17.81 5.53
C SER A 125 23.62 16.89 6.46
N ALA A 126 23.86 17.28 7.72
CA ALA A 126 24.51 16.41 8.74
C ALA A 126 23.77 15.06 9.01
N LYS A 127 22.61 14.83 8.37
CA LYS A 127 21.83 13.57 8.42
C LYS A 127 21.61 12.90 7.06
N SER A 128 22.17 13.39 5.95
CA SER A 128 21.97 12.81 4.60
C SER A 128 23.22 12.92 3.74
N THR A 129 23.76 11.79 3.27
CA THR A 129 25.02 11.68 2.51
C THR A 129 24.92 12.05 1.02
N SER A 130 23.84 12.68 0.56
CA SER A 130 23.51 12.79 -0.88
C SER A 130 23.29 14.21 -1.42
N ALA A 131 23.47 15.26 -0.62
CA ALA A 131 23.15 16.61 -1.06
C ALA A 131 24.34 17.26 -1.81
N HIS A 132 24.09 17.67 -3.05
CA HIS A 132 25.10 18.24 -3.96
C HIS A 132 24.51 19.42 -4.75
N ILE A 133 25.40 20.20 -5.37
CA ILE A 133 25.11 21.27 -6.32
C ILE A 133 25.61 20.83 -7.70
N ASP A 134 24.78 20.95 -8.72
CA ASP A 134 25.20 20.73 -10.11
C ASP A 134 25.56 22.08 -10.75
N LEU A 135 26.79 22.19 -11.27
CA LEU A 135 27.23 23.31 -12.11
C LEU A 135 27.36 22.81 -13.55
N LEU A 136 26.45 23.26 -14.41
CA LEU A 136 26.38 22.87 -15.81
C LEU A 136 27.08 23.91 -16.68
N ILE A 137 28.13 23.50 -17.40
CA ILE A 137 28.99 24.42 -18.14
C ILE A 137 28.76 24.31 -19.64
N THR A 138 28.59 25.45 -20.31
CA THR A 138 28.60 25.58 -21.77
C THR A 138 29.80 26.42 -22.18
N CYS A 139 30.63 25.93 -23.10
CA CYS A 139 31.90 26.56 -23.47
C CYS A 139 32.06 26.72 -24.99
N SER A 140 32.84 27.73 -25.40
CA SER A 140 33.51 27.71 -26.71
C SER A 140 34.38 26.45 -26.87
N GLU A 141 34.59 25.99 -28.11
CA GLU A 141 35.25 24.71 -28.41
C GLU A 141 36.60 24.53 -27.70
N GLU A 142 37.49 25.51 -27.78
CA GLU A 142 38.81 25.47 -27.13
C GLU A 142 38.73 25.31 -25.60
N LEU A 143 37.76 26.00 -24.97
CA LEU A 143 37.55 25.96 -23.52
C LEU A 143 36.86 24.66 -23.07
N SER A 144 36.21 23.95 -24.00
CA SER A 144 35.55 22.68 -23.73
C SER A 144 36.55 21.54 -23.44
N TYR A 145 37.81 21.70 -23.81
CA TYR A 145 38.86 20.70 -23.54
C TYR A 145 39.46 20.82 -22.13
N LEU A 146 39.32 21.98 -21.48
CA LEU A 146 39.86 22.21 -20.14
C LEU A 146 39.25 21.27 -19.09
N PRO A 147 40.01 20.92 -18.03
CA PRO A 147 39.59 19.93 -17.06
C PRO A 147 38.68 20.48 -15.96
N TRP A 148 37.47 20.88 -16.35
CA TRP A 148 36.48 21.48 -15.46
C TRP A 148 36.03 20.56 -14.31
N GLU A 149 35.95 19.25 -14.53
CA GLU A 149 35.44 18.25 -13.56
C GLU A 149 36.34 18.10 -12.33
N VAL A 150 37.60 18.52 -12.42
CA VAL A 150 38.55 18.48 -11.29
C VAL A 150 38.71 19.84 -10.62
N TRP A 151 38.02 20.88 -11.12
CA TRP A 151 38.02 22.17 -10.47
C TRP A 151 37.31 22.07 -9.13
N LYS A 152 38.05 22.37 -8.06
CA LYS A 152 37.53 22.37 -6.69
C LYS A 152 37.30 23.80 -6.24
N LEU A 153 36.04 24.19 -6.08
CA LEU A 153 35.73 25.44 -5.37
C LEU A 153 36.23 25.32 -3.93
N GLN A 154 37.08 26.26 -3.55
CA GLN A 154 37.62 26.38 -2.20
C GLN A 154 36.94 27.54 -1.49
N ASP A 155 36.62 27.31 -0.22
CA ASP A 155 36.20 28.33 0.72
C ASP A 155 37.32 28.59 1.74
N GLU A 156 37.28 29.71 2.45
CA GLU A 156 38.28 30.13 3.44
C GLU A 156 38.53 29.09 4.55
N PHE A 157 37.62 28.13 4.74
CA PHE A 157 37.66 27.15 5.82
C PHE A 157 37.54 25.67 5.40
N ALA A 158 37.23 25.34 4.13
CA ALA A 158 37.15 23.94 3.66
C ALA A 158 37.05 23.78 2.13
N LEU A 159 37.34 22.57 1.64
CA LEU A 159 36.98 22.11 0.29
C LEU A 159 35.46 21.91 0.18
N LEU A 160 34.83 22.49 -0.84
CA LEU A 160 33.41 22.26 -1.14
C LEU A 160 33.25 21.10 -2.14
N ASP A 161 33.55 19.88 -1.69
CA ASP A 161 33.38 18.65 -2.50
C ASP A 161 31.90 18.34 -2.85
N THR A 162 30.97 19.23 -2.47
CA THR A 162 29.53 19.15 -2.78
C THR A 162 29.16 19.66 -4.17
N VAL A 163 30.06 20.37 -4.86
CA VAL A 163 29.81 20.89 -6.23
C VAL A 163 30.28 19.87 -7.26
N ARG A 164 29.41 19.49 -8.18
CA ARG A 164 29.70 18.57 -9.28
C ARG A 164 29.56 19.31 -10.61
N ILE A 165 30.51 19.12 -11.50
CA ILE A 165 30.58 19.88 -12.76
C ILE A 165 30.33 18.94 -13.94
N ALA A 166 29.37 19.30 -14.79
CA ALA A 166 29.08 18.59 -16.03
C ALA A 166 28.91 19.57 -17.18
N ARG A 167 29.04 19.09 -18.42
CA ARG A 167 28.89 19.91 -19.62
C ARG A 167 27.44 19.93 -20.07
N ALA A 168 26.88 21.13 -20.22
CA ALA A 168 25.54 21.32 -20.76
C ALA A 168 25.59 21.35 -22.29
N VAL A 169 24.70 20.57 -22.91
CA VAL A 169 24.47 20.62 -24.35
C VAL A 169 22.99 20.82 -24.58
N TYR A 170 22.64 21.98 -25.16
CA TYR A 170 21.26 22.30 -25.51
C TYR A 170 20.86 21.58 -26.79
N SER A 171 19.63 21.09 -26.82
CA SER A 171 19.04 20.45 -27.99
C SER A 171 17.72 21.12 -28.32
N ASN A 172 17.44 21.26 -29.63
CA ASN A 172 16.12 21.69 -30.10
C ASN A 172 15.14 20.50 -30.17
N VAL A 173 15.59 19.30 -29.81
CA VAL A 173 14.82 18.06 -29.83
C VAL A 173 14.32 17.76 -28.43
N GLU A 174 13.05 17.37 -28.30
CA GLU A 174 12.46 16.99 -27.00
C GLU A 174 13.24 15.83 -26.36
N VAL A 175 13.60 15.99 -25.09
CA VAL A 175 14.27 14.93 -24.32
C VAL A 175 13.22 13.94 -23.82
N SER A 176 13.43 12.65 -24.11
CA SER A 176 12.53 11.59 -23.65
C SER A 176 12.65 11.40 -22.14
N ASN A 177 11.53 11.33 -21.43
CA ASN A 177 11.53 10.94 -20.02
C ASN A 177 11.80 9.43 -19.88
N PRO A 178 12.55 9.00 -18.86
CA PRO A 178 12.85 7.59 -18.63
C PRO A 178 11.58 6.76 -18.37
N GLN A 179 11.43 5.63 -19.08
CA GLN A 179 10.36 4.65 -18.84
C GLN A 179 10.89 3.49 -17.97
N TYR A 180 10.68 3.58 -16.65
CA TYR A 180 11.19 2.60 -15.68
C TYR A 180 10.33 1.33 -15.53
N HIS A 181 9.76 0.80 -16.61
CA HIS A 181 8.80 -0.31 -16.53
C HIS A 181 9.42 -1.69 -16.78
N ARG A 182 10.71 -1.76 -17.10
CA ARG A 182 11.40 -2.99 -17.52
C ARG A 182 12.80 -3.12 -16.92
N ARG A 183 13.35 -4.33 -17.00
CA ARG A 183 14.77 -4.58 -16.69
C ARG A 183 15.63 -3.73 -17.64
N PRO A 184 16.57 -2.91 -17.14
CA PRO A 184 17.43 -2.09 -17.99
C PRO A 184 18.17 -2.92 -19.04
N ARG A 185 18.26 -2.43 -20.28
CA ARG A 185 19.00 -3.09 -21.36
C ARG A 185 20.24 -2.27 -21.76
N LEU A 186 21.38 -2.94 -21.86
CA LEU A 186 22.66 -2.37 -22.25
C LEU A 186 23.13 -3.00 -23.57
N LEU A 187 23.39 -2.17 -24.56
CA LEU A 187 24.07 -2.56 -25.80
C LEU A 187 25.55 -2.15 -25.72
N ALA A 188 26.46 -3.13 -25.75
CA ALA A 188 27.90 -2.91 -25.79
C ALA A 188 28.46 -3.25 -27.18
N ILE A 189 28.95 -2.25 -27.89
CA ILE A 189 29.58 -2.37 -29.21
C ILE A 189 31.10 -2.31 -29.03
N PHE A 190 31.77 -3.39 -29.42
CA PHE A 190 33.21 -3.51 -29.45
C PHE A 190 33.69 -3.33 -30.89
N GLY A 191 34.39 -2.23 -31.14
CA GLY A 191 34.86 -1.82 -32.46
C GLY A 191 36.13 -2.53 -32.92
N ASP A 192 36.92 -1.85 -33.75
CA ASP A 192 38.19 -2.37 -34.28
C ASP A 192 39.17 -2.71 -33.13
N GLU A 193 39.56 -3.98 -33.04
CA GLU A 193 40.48 -4.52 -32.02
C GLU A 193 41.96 -4.41 -32.44
N THR A 194 42.28 -3.76 -33.56
CA THR A 194 43.66 -3.65 -34.05
C THR A 194 44.58 -2.95 -33.04
N GLY A 195 45.38 -3.73 -32.29
CA GLY A 195 46.29 -3.20 -31.26
C GLY A 195 45.61 -2.91 -29.91
N LEU A 196 44.40 -3.41 -29.69
CA LEU A 196 43.62 -3.30 -28.45
C LEU A 196 43.13 -4.68 -27.99
N ASP A 197 43.15 -4.95 -26.68
CA ASP A 197 42.49 -6.11 -26.08
C ASP A 197 41.21 -5.67 -25.35
N PHE A 198 40.05 -6.20 -25.75
CA PHE A 198 38.76 -5.94 -25.11
C PHE A 198 38.28 -7.05 -24.18
N GLN A 199 39.06 -8.10 -23.91
CA GLN A 199 38.66 -9.17 -22.98
C GLN A 199 38.31 -8.61 -21.60
N HIS A 200 39.12 -7.68 -21.09
CA HIS A 200 38.87 -7.02 -19.81
C HIS A 200 37.60 -6.15 -19.83
N ASP A 201 37.35 -5.42 -20.93
CA ASP A 201 36.10 -4.65 -21.11
C ASP A 201 34.88 -5.58 -21.14
N ARG A 202 34.96 -6.74 -21.80
CA ARG A 202 33.89 -7.76 -21.85
C ARG A 202 33.57 -8.34 -20.47
N VAL A 203 34.62 -8.67 -19.70
CA VAL A 203 34.46 -9.17 -18.32
C VAL A 203 33.86 -8.07 -17.43
N ALA A 204 34.28 -6.82 -17.59
CA ALA A 204 33.75 -5.69 -16.81
C ALA A 204 32.23 -5.53 -16.99
N MET A 205 31.69 -5.77 -18.20
CA MET A 205 30.24 -5.70 -18.42
C MET A 205 29.44 -6.63 -17.51
N GLN A 206 30.00 -7.79 -17.13
CA GLN A 206 29.33 -8.75 -16.25
C GLN A 206 29.03 -8.21 -14.84
N ILE A 207 29.66 -7.10 -14.43
CA ILE A 207 29.32 -6.38 -13.19
C ILE A 207 27.83 -6.01 -13.15
N LEU A 208 27.22 -5.73 -14.31
CA LEU A 208 25.81 -5.36 -14.42
C LEU A 208 24.88 -6.55 -14.73
N SER A 209 25.39 -7.77 -14.90
CA SER A 209 24.58 -8.93 -15.33
C SER A 209 23.38 -9.24 -14.43
N GLY A 210 23.48 -8.95 -13.12
CA GLY A 210 22.38 -9.10 -12.16
C GLY A 210 21.37 -7.95 -12.16
N LEU A 211 21.68 -6.81 -12.80
CA LEU A 211 20.91 -5.57 -12.75
C LEU A 211 20.34 -5.15 -14.12
N ALA A 212 21.01 -5.53 -15.21
CA ALA A 212 20.66 -5.20 -16.58
C ALA A 212 20.76 -6.45 -17.47
N GLU A 213 20.04 -6.44 -18.58
CA GLU A 213 20.27 -7.35 -19.70
C GLU A 213 21.38 -6.77 -20.57
N ILE A 214 22.39 -7.57 -20.89
CA ILE A 214 23.58 -7.12 -21.60
C ILE A 214 23.62 -7.81 -22.96
N HIS A 215 23.65 -7.02 -24.02
CA HIS A 215 23.87 -7.49 -25.38
C HIS A 215 25.21 -6.96 -25.89
N THR A 216 26.04 -7.85 -26.43
CA THR A 216 27.39 -7.49 -26.89
C THR A 216 27.53 -7.76 -28.39
N ILE A 217 27.99 -6.77 -29.15
CA ILE A 217 28.37 -6.93 -30.55
C ILE A 217 29.89 -6.82 -30.66
N CYS A 218 30.48 -7.83 -31.28
CA CYS A 218 31.90 -7.87 -31.56
C CYS A 218 32.09 -7.85 -33.08
N TRP A 219 33.25 -7.37 -33.50
CA TRP A 219 33.77 -7.74 -34.81
C TRP A 219 34.11 -9.24 -34.83
N GLU A 220 33.84 -9.90 -35.96
CA GLU A 220 34.18 -11.30 -36.21
C GLU A 220 35.11 -11.41 -37.43
N ALA A 221 36.23 -12.12 -37.28
CA ALA A 221 37.25 -12.25 -38.33
C ALA A 221 36.76 -13.00 -39.59
N ASN A 222 35.69 -13.78 -39.46
CA ASN A 222 35.21 -14.71 -40.47
C ASN A 222 34.18 -14.08 -41.44
N THR A 223 33.84 -12.80 -41.24
CA THR A 223 32.85 -12.10 -42.09
C THR A 223 33.57 -11.45 -43.26
N ALA A 224 33.60 -12.13 -44.41
CA ALA A 224 34.13 -11.56 -45.67
C ALA A 224 33.35 -10.30 -46.13
N ASP A 225 32.16 -10.05 -45.57
CA ASP A 225 31.31 -8.92 -45.90
C ASP A 225 31.30 -7.83 -44.81
N ARG A 226 32.05 -6.76 -45.05
CA ARG A 226 32.10 -5.54 -44.21
C ARG A 226 30.77 -4.79 -44.16
N ILE A 227 29.92 -4.93 -45.18
CA ILE A 227 28.60 -4.29 -45.23
C ILE A 227 27.67 -4.97 -44.22
N HIS A 228 27.72 -6.30 -44.14
CA HIS A 228 26.95 -7.07 -43.17
C HIS A 228 27.27 -6.66 -41.71
N GLN A 229 28.55 -6.46 -41.37
CA GLN A 229 28.93 -6.00 -40.02
C GLN A 229 28.40 -4.61 -39.68
N LYS A 230 28.43 -3.68 -40.65
CA LYS A 230 27.84 -2.34 -40.49
C LYS A 230 26.33 -2.44 -40.22
N GLN A 231 25.64 -3.23 -41.04
CA GLN A 231 24.19 -3.41 -40.90
C GLN A 231 23.84 -4.08 -39.56
N LYS A 232 24.59 -5.11 -39.12
CA LYS A 232 24.40 -5.77 -37.81
C LYS A 232 24.49 -4.78 -36.64
N ILE A 233 25.43 -3.84 -36.68
CA ILE A 233 25.56 -2.80 -35.66
C ILE A 233 24.37 -1.84 -35.71
N CYS A 234 24.01 -1.38 -36.89
CA CYS A 234 22.89 -0.47 -37.08
C CYS A 234 21.54 -1.09 -36.64
N ASP A 235 21.25 -2.33 -37.06
CA ASP A 235 20.04 -3.08 -36.70
C ASP A 235 19.96 -3.29 -35.20
N ALA A 236 21.09 -3.64 -34.56
CA ALA A 236 21.11 -3.82 -33.12
C ALA A 236 20.93 -2.51 -32.35
N ILE A 237 21.47 -1.38 -32.82
CA ILE A 237 21.17 -0.06 -32.25
C ILE A 237 19.66 0.21 -32.31
N ALA A 238 19.00 -0.16 -33.41
CA ALA A 238 17.58 0.04 -33.65
C ALA A 238 16.65 -1.08 -33.17
N ASP A 239 17.13 -2.01 -32.33
CA ASP A 239 16.33 -3.10 -31.75
C ASP A 239 14.97 -2.58 -31.24
N GLU A 240 13.88 -3.22 -31.69
CA GLU A 240 12.50 -2.84 -31.35
C GLU A 240 12.21 -2.92 -29.86
N GLN A 241 12.93 -3.77 -29.14
CA GLN A 241 12.85 -3.79 -27.68
C GLN A 241 13.46 -2.53 -27.07
N GLY A 242 14.35 -1.82 -27.74
CA GLY A 242 14.97 -0.58 -27.27
C GLY A 242 16.05 -0.76 -26.21
N TRP A 243 16.84 0.29 -25.97
CA TRP A 243 17.99 0.28 -25.05
C TRP A 243 17.85 1.34 -23.96
N ASP A 244 18.49 1.15 -22.82
CA ASP A 244 18.64 2.17 -21.77
C ASP A 244 20.06 2.74 -21.78
N ILE A 245 21.05 1.88 -22.04
CA ILE A 245 22.48 2.20 -22.08
C ILE A 245 23.05 1.76 -23.43
N LEU A 246 23.73 2.68 -24.11
CA LEU A 246 24.59 2.38 -25.24
C LEU A 246 26.04 2.56 -24.81
N PHE A 247 26.87 1.54 -25.02
CA PHE A 247 28.30 1.58 -24.73
C PHE A 247 29.09 1.28 -26.01
N PHE A 248 30.07 2.11 -26.32
CA PHE A 248 31.02 1.91 -27.40
C PHE A 248 32.45 1.91 -26.86
N THR A 249 33.24 0.92 -27.27
CA THR A 249 34.70 0.88 -27.07
C THR A 249 35.38 0.52 -28.38
N GLY A 250 36.48 1.20 -28.71
CA GLY A 250 37.14 1.06 -30.00
C GLY A 250 37.96 2.27 -30.35
N HIS A 251 38.50 2.29 -31.57
CA HIS A 251 39.09 3.49 -32.13
C HIS A 251 38.00 4.45 -32.62
N SER A 252 38.21 5.75 -32.41
CA SER A 252 37.45 6.81 -33.07
C SER A 252 38.38 7.86 -33.63
N ASP A 253 37.95 8.48 -34.72
CA ASP A 253 38.70 9.49 -35.46
C ASP A 253 37.78 10.66 -35.84
N GLN A 254 38.35 11.86 -35.90
CA GLN A 254 37.68 13.07 -36.35
C GLN A 254 38.47 13.63 -37.53
N THR A 255 37.78 13.92 -38.62
CA THR A 255 38.35 14.64 -39.77
C THR A 255 37.63 15.97 -39.91
N ASP A 256 38.27 17.00 -40.45
CA ASP A 256 37.70 18.36 -40.62
C ASP A 256 36.31 18.38 -41.31
N LEU A 257 35.97 17.33 -42.06
CA LEU A 257 34.73 17.17 -42.82
C LEU A 257 33.62 16.39 -42.07
N THR A 258 33.89 15.73 -40.95
CA THR A 258 32.89 14.88 -40.25
C THR A 258 32.97 15.01 -38.73
N VAL A 259 31.81 15.11 -38.08
CA VAL A 259 31.65 15.21 -36.61
C VAL A 259 32.37 14.10 -35.84
N GLY A 260 32.51 12.92 -36.43
CA GLY A 260 33.28 11.80 -35.88
C GLY A 260 33.00 10.49 -36.63
N LYS A 261 33.92 9.52 -36.50
CA LYS A 261 33.79 8.16 -37.06
C LYS A 261 34.12 7.13 -35.99
N LEU A 262 33.28 6.10 -35.88
CA LEU A 262 33.49 4.92 -35.05
C LEU A 262 34.14 3.83 -35.89
N LEU A 263 35.37 3.43 -35.55
CA LEU A 263 36.03 2.31 -36.24
C LEU A 263 35.47 1.01 -35.67
N ILE A 264 34.78 0.25 -36.53
CA ILE A 264 34.07 -0.96 -36.15
C ILE A 264 34.81 -2.24 -36.53
N ALA A 265 35.75 -2.14 -37.48
CA ALA A 265 36.59 -3.24 -37.95
C ALA A 265 37.83 -2.66 -38.66
N PRO A 266 38.88 -3.47 -38.92
CA PRO A 266 40.05 -3.01 -39.65
C PRO A 266 39.69 -2.40 -41.01
N ASN A 267 40.02 -1.12 -41.18
CA ASN A 267 39.70 -0.30 -42.36
C ASN A 267 38.19 -0.14 -42.64
N SER A 268 37.34 -0.23 -41.62
CA SER A 268 35.90 0.00 -41.70
C SER A 268 35.43 0.92 -40.58
N SER A 269 34.69 1.95 -40.94
CA SER A 269 34.13 2.91 -39.98
C SER A 269 32.66 3.19 -40.26
N LEU A 270 31.93 3.57 -39.21
CA LEU A 270 30.62 4.19 -39.27
C LEU A 270 30.76 5.68 -38.93
N THR A 271 30.27 6.55 -39.80
CA THR A 271 30.15 7.97 -39.48
C THR A 271 28.96 8.19 -38.55
N MET A 272 28.97 9.29 -37.79
CA MET A 272 27.80 9.63 -36.96
C MET A 272 26.51 9.80 -37.79
N SER A 273 26.63 10.28 -39.02
CA SER A 273 25.51 10.38 -39.97
C SER A 273 24.97 9.00 -40.40
N ASP A 274 25.82 7.98 -40.52
CA ASP A 274 25.38 6.62 -40.87
C ASP A 274 24.50 6.00 -39.77
N ILE A 275 24.79 6.31 -38.50
CA ILE A 275 24.08 5.75 -37.34
C ILE A 275 22.95 6.64 -36.82
N GLU A 276 22.81 7.86 -37.33
CA GLU A 276 21.77 8.83 -36.93
C GLU A 276 20.34 8.27 -36.94
N PRO A 277 19.83 7.65 -38.03
CA PRO A 277 18.46 7.15 -38.05
C PRO A 277 18.23 6.05 -37.00
N TYR A 278 19.23 5.20 -36.76
CA TYR A 278 19.16 4.11 -35.78
C TYR A 278 19.21 4.63 -34.35
N LEU A 279 20.04 5.64 -34.07
CA LEU A 279 20.09 6.30 -32.76
C LEU A 279 18.81 7.08 -32.45
N LEU A 280 18.19 7.72 -33.45
CA LEU A 280 16.89 8.37 -33.31
C LEU A 280 15.81 7.34 -32.92
N GLN A 281 15.85 6.14 -33.50
CA GLN A 281 14.97 5.05 -33.12
C GLN A 281 15.26 4.55 -31.69
N ALA A 282 16.52 4.31 -31.33
CA ALA A 282 16.92 3.91 -29.98
C ALA A 282 16.46 4.94 -28.93
N LYS A 283 16.59 6.24 -29.23
CA LYS A 283 16.11 7.35 -28.39
C LYS A 283 14.59 7.34 -28.23
N LYS A 284 13.82 7.08 -29.30
CA LYS A 284 12.36 6.92 -29.22
C LYS A 284 11.98 5.74 -28.32
N LEU A 285 12.77 4.67 -28.34
CA LEU A 285 12.55 3.45 -27.56
C LEU A 285 13.18 3.46 -26.16
N GLY A 286 13.69 4.62 -25.71
CA GLY A 286 14.06 4.85 -24.31
C GLY A 286 15.54 5.01 -23.99
N LEU A 287 16.45 5.12 -24.97
CA LEU A 287 17.88 5.30 -24.72
C LEU A 287 18.16 6.51 -23.82
N GLN A 288 18.76 6.27 -22.64
CA GLN A 288 18.99 7.30 -21.62
C GLN A 288 20.43 7.81 -21.56
N ILE A 289 21.41 6.94 -21.83
CA ILE A 289 22.83 7.29 -21.77
C ILE A 289 23.64 6.59 -22.88
N ALA A 290 24.53 7.35 -23.51
CA ALA A 290 25.57 6.81 -24.39
C ALA A 290 26.96 6.98 -23.74
N ILE A 291 27.79 5.95 -23.79
CA ILE A 291 29.14 5.96 -23.20
C ILE A 291 30.13 5.65 -24.31
N PHE A 292 30.95 6.65 -24.67
CA PHE A 292 31.97 6.55 -25.69
C PHE A 292 33.34 6.44 -25.01
N ASN A 293 33.78 5.20 -24.78
CA ASN A 293 35.08 4.89 -24.17
C ASN A 293 36.19 4.82 -25.24
N SER A 294 36.28 5.88 -26.05
CA SER A 294 37.12 6.02 -27.24
C SER A 294 37.60 7.47 -27.42
N CYS A 295 38.58 7.73 -28.28
CA CYS A 295 39.19 9.06 -28.49
C CYS A 295 38.24 10.09 -29.14
N ASN A 296 38.52 11.39 -28.98
CA ASN A 296 37.74 12.49 -29.59
C ASN A 296 36.22 12.38 -29.32
N GLY A 297 35.85 11.92 -28.11
CA GLY A 297 34.46 11.65 -27.77
C GLY A 297 33.65 12.93 -27.51
N THR A 298 34.28 14.09 -27.34
CA THR A 298 33.62 15.39 -27.05
C THR A 298 32.64 15.81 -28.15
N ALA A 299 33.07 15.78 -29.41
CA ALA A 299 32.24 16.10 -30.57
C ALA A 299 31.11 15.08 -30.74
N ILE A 300 31.41 13.79 -30.57
CA ILE A 300 30.44 12.68 -30.65
C ILE A 300 29.38 12.80 -29.55
N ALA A 301 29.76 13.07 -28.31
CA ALA A 301 28.85 13.26 -27.18
C ALA A 301 27.95 14.48 -27.38
N SER A 302 28.54 15.62 -27.79
CA SER A 302 27.79 16.85 -28.07
C SER A 302 26.78 16.65 -29.21
N TRP A 303 27.18 15.96 -30.28
CA TRP A 303 26.27 15.61 -31.39
C TRP A 303 25.15 14.66 -30.95
N SER A 304 25.47 13.65 -30.15
CA SER A 304 24.51 12.68 -29.63
C SER A 304 23.38 13.35 -28.83
N ILE A 305 23.69 14.42 -28.09
CA ILE A 305 22.69 15.17 -27.34
C ILE A 305 21.97 16.21 -28.23
N SER A 306 22.71 17.03 -28.96
CA SER A 306 22.14 18.17 -29.72
C SER A 306 21.37 17.76 -30.98
N LYS A 307 21.78 16.68 -31.67
CA LYS A 307 21.14 16.21 -32.91
C LYS A 307 20.17 15.06 -32.69
N VAL A 308 20.56 14.04 -31.92
CA VAL A 308 19.69 12.87 -31.67
C VAL A 308 18.73 13.10 -30.49
N GLY A 309 19.12 13.91 -29.50
CA GLY A 309 18.32 14.13 -28.29
C GLY A 309 18.49 13.05 -27.23
N ILE A 310 19.66 12.38 -27.18
CA ILE A 310 20.00 11.47 -26.08
C ILE A 310 20.18 12.32 -24.79
N PRO A 311 19.59 11.94 -23.64
CA PRO A 311 19.61 12.79 -22.45
C PRO A 311 21.02 13.12 -21.93
N GLN A 312 21.95 12.18 -22.06
CA GLN A 312 23.33 12.35 -21.59
C GLN A 312 24.32 11.41 -22.28
N ALA A 313 25.57 11.83 -22.33
CA ALA A 313 26.67 11.05 -22.87
C ALA A 313 27.94 11.21 -22.03
N ILE A 314 28.68 10.12 -21.84
CA ILE A 314 30.03 10.14 -21.26
C ILE A 314 31.03 9.95 -22.39
N ALA A 315 32.08 10.76 -22.40
CA ALA A 315 33.11 10.71 -23.43
C ALA A 315 34.49 11.03 -22.87
N MET A 316 35.52 10.54 -23.56
CA MET A 316 36.92 10.87 -23.30
C MET A 316 37.31 12.10 -24.12
N ARG A 317 37.81 13.15 -23.43
CA ARG A 317 38.21 14.40 -24.08
C ARG A 317 39.44 14.29 -24.96
N GLU A 318 40.37 13.44 -24.54
CA GLU A 318 41.68 13.23 -25.16
C GLU A 318 41.89 11.74 -25.42
N PRO A 319 42.87 11.39 -26.28
CA PRO A 319 43.17 9.99 -26.52
C PRO A 319 43.53 9.20 -25.28
N ILE A 320 42.81 8.12 -24.98
CA ILE A 320 43.02 7.34 -23.75
C ILE A 320 43.75 6.03 -24.03
N HIS A 321 44.71 5.67 -23.17
CA HIS A 321 45.39 4.37 -23.21
C HIS A 321 44.41 3.23 -22.85
N ASN A 322 44.57 2.07 -23.47
CA ASN A 322 43.64 0.95 -23.34
C ASN A 322 43.43 0.51 -21.87
N GLN A 323 44.52 0.26 -21.14
CA GLN A 323 44.47 -0.09 -19.71
C GLN A 323 43.77 0.97 -18.83
N ALA A 324 43.95 2.25 -19.16
CA ALA A 324 43.31 3.36 -18.46
C ALA A 324 41.80 3.37 -18.69
N ALA A 325 41.38 3.20 -19.93
CA ALA A 325 39.98 3.12 -20.33
C ALA A 325 39.26 1.91 -19.74
N GLN A 326 39.94 0.77 -19.61
CA GLN A 326 39.45 -0.42 -18.90
C GLN A 326 39.28 -0.15 -17.40
N SER A 327 40.29 0.46 -16.78
CA SER A 327 40.26 0.78 -15.34
C SER A 327 39.12 1.76 -15.02
N PHE A 328 38.91 2.77 -15.86
CA PHE A 328 37.76 3.67 -15.80
C PHE A 328 36.45 2.89 -15.86
N LEU A 329 36.28 2.03 -16.88
CA LEU A 329 35.05 1.28 -17.12
C LEU A 329 34.69 0.40 -15.92
N VAL A 330 35.64 -0.37 -15.38
CA VAL A 330 35.41 -1.25 -14.23
C VAL A 330 34.89 -0.45 -13.04
N GLN A 331 35.54 0.67 -12.71
CA GLN A 331 35.14 1.47 -11.56
C GLN A 331 33.81 2.18 -11.78
N PHE A 332 33.57 2.69 -12.99
CA PHE A 332 32.30 3.30 -13.37
C PHE A 332 31.14 2.32 -13.22
N LEU A 333 31.27 1.09 -13.75
CA LEU A 333 30.23 0.07 -13.66
C LEU A 333 30.01 -0.41 -12.22
N LYS A 334 31.06 -0.51 -11.39
CA LYS A 334 30.93 -0.80 -9.95
C LYS A 334 30.10 0.26 -9.23
N ASN A 335 30.38 1.54 -9.48
CA ASN A 335 29.64 2.64 -8.88
C ASN A 335 28.17 2.64 -9.34
N LEU A 336 27.94 2.41 -10.63
CA LEU A 336 26.58 2.32 -11.20
C LEU A 336 25.80 1.12 -10.62
N ALA A 337 26.47 -0.03 -10.40
CA ALA A 337 25.89 -1.21 -9.76
C ALA A 337 25.51 -0.97 -8.29
N GLN A 338 26.13 0.01 -7.63
CA GLN A 338 25.74 0.48 -6.30
C GLN A 338 24.57 1.48 -6.33
N TYR A 339 23.88 1.59 -7.48
CA TYR A 339 22.78 2.52 -7.70
C TYR A 339 23.21 3.98 -7.55
N GLN A 340 24.46 4.34 -7.85
CA GLN A 340 24.84 5.75 -7.98
C GLN A 340 24.38 6.30 -9.33
N ASP A 341 24.09 7.60 -9.41
CA ASP A 341 23.79 8.23 -10.70
C ASP A 341 25.02 8.29 -11.61
N SER A 342 24.82 8.50 -12.91
CA SER A 342 25.87 8.52 -13.94
C SER A 342 26.99 9.53 -13.63
N HIS A 343 26.65 10.70 -13.10
CA HIS A 343 27.62 11.74 -12.77
C HIS A 343 28.47 11.34 -11.57
N THR A 344 27.83 10.91 -10.48
CA THR A 344 28.52 10.41 -9.29
C THR A 344 29.39 9.20 -9.61
N SER A 345 28.90 8.30 -10.47
CA SER A 345 29.64 7.11 -10.90
C SER A 345 30.91 7.46 -11.68
N MET A 346 30.82 8.42 -12.59
CA MET A 346 31.96 8.94 -13.34
C MET A 346 32.98 9.62 -12.42
N LEU A 347 32.54 10.53 -11.55
CA LEU A 347 33.44 11.22 -10.61
C LEU A 347 34.10 10.24 -9.63
N GLY A 348 33.39 9.19 -9.20
CA GLY A 348 33.97 8.10 -8.40
C GLY A 348 35.05 7.33 -9.16
N ALA A 349 34.87 7.09 -10.45
CA ALA A 349 35.89 6.46 -11.29
C ALA A 349 37.11 7.37 -11.48
N CYS A 350 36.91 8.67 -11.71
CA CYS A 350 38.01 9.64 -11.80
C CYS A 350 38.81 9.72 -10.49
N ARG A 351 38.15 9.73 -9.32
CA ARG A 351 38.84 9.71 -8.01
C ARG A 351 39.72 8.48 -7.83
N TYR A 352 39.22 7.30 -8.20
CA TYR A 352 40.03 6.08 -8.17
C TYR A 352 41.26 6.17 -9.08
N LEU A 353 41.10 6.70 -10.30
CA LEU A 353 42.22 6.91 -11.22
C LEU A 353 43.22 7.95 -10.70
N GLN A 354 42.75 8.98 -9.99
CA GLN A 354 43.60 9.97 -9.33
C GLN A 354 44.44 9.35 -8.22
N GLU A 355 43.88 8.43 -7.43
CA GLU A 355 44.62 7.67 -6.42
C GLU A 355 45.64 6.72 -7.07
N ALA A 356 45.30 6.17 -8.24
CA ALA A 356 46.18 5.31 -9.05
C ALA A 356 47.17 6.07 -9.94
N ARG A 357 47.43 7.37 -9.71
CA ARG A 357 48.29 8.25 -10.53
C ARG A 357 49.73 7.77 -10.73
N LEU A 358 50.23 6.86 -9.89
CA LEU A 358 51.55 6.25 -10.09
C LEU A 358 51.57 5.29 -11.28
N LEU A 359 50.44 4.61 -11.54
CA LEU A 359 50.29 3.66 -12.63
C LEU A 359 49.70 4.34 -13.88
N LEU A 360 48.74 5.24 -13.67
CA LEU A 360 47.98 5.91 -14.73
C LEU A 360 47.97 7.43 -14.51
N PRO A 361 49.12 8.12 -14.66
CA PRO A 361 49.21 9.56 -14.46
C PRO A 361 48.29 10.34 -15.40
N SER A 362 47.73 11.45 -14.91
CA SER A 362 46.83 12.38 -15.61
C SER A 362 45.52 11.83 -16.20
N VAL A 363 45.24 10.53 -16.15
CA VAL A 363 44.06 9.93 -16.82
C VAL A 363 42.74 10.41 -16.22
N TYR A 364 42.70 10.71 -14.92
CA TYR A 364 41.51 11.22 -14.26
C TYR A 364 41.04 12.58 -14.82
N LEU A 365 41.88 13.27 -15.60
CA LEU A 365 41.58 14.51 -16.32
C LEU A 365 40.92 14.29 -17.69
N ILE A 366 40.44 13.09 -18.02
CA ILE A 366 39.97 12.78 -19.39
C ILE A 366 38.46 12.54 -19.48
N PRO A 367 37.84 11.76 -18.57
CA PRO A 367 36.40 11.49 -18.67
C PRO A 367 35.55 12.74 -18.41
N SER A 368 34.57 12.98 -19.27
CA SER A 368 33.59 14.07 -19.16
C SER A 368 32.16 13.56 -19.30
N LEU A 369 31.27 14.16 -18.52
CA LEU A 369 29.82 14.00 -18.68
C LEU A 369 29.25 15.18 -19.45
N PHE A 370 28.57 14.87 -20.56
CA PHE A 370 27.74 15.79 -21.31
C PHE A 370 26.28 15.44 -21.03
N ARG A 371 25.42 16.44 -20.81
CA ARG A 371 23.99 16.21 -20.58
C ARG A 371 23.15 17.35 -21.10
N HIS A 372 21.92 17.02 -21.47
CA HIS A 372 20.89 18.04 -21.60
C HIS A 372 20.63 18.65 -20.21
N PRO A 373 20.47 19.97 -20.11
CA PRO A 373 20.39 20.59 -18.79
C PRO A 373 19.18 20.15 -17.97
N ASP A 374 18.03 19.95 -18.65
CA ASP A 374 16.79 19.48 -18.02
C ASP A 374 16.69 17.95 -17.91
N ALA A 375 17.68 17.20 -18.39
CA ALA A 375 17.67 15.75 -18.27
C ALA A 375 17.93 15.31 -16.82
N GLN A 376 17.18 14.30 -16.38
CA GLN A 376 17.50 13.57 -15.15
C GLN A 376 18.74 12.70 -15.38
N LEU A 377 19.64 12.66 -14.40
CA LEU A 377 20.80 11.77 -14.43
C LEU A 377 20.35 10.31 -14.40
N PHE A 378 20.87 9.51 -15.32
CA PHE A 378 20.61 8.07 -15.34
C PHE A 378 21.12 7.40 -14.07
N GLN A 379 20.32 6.50 -13.53
CA GLN A 379 20.65 5.69 -12.37
C GLN A 379 19.97 4.33 -12.53
N LEU A 380 20.67 3.25 -12.21
CA LEU A 380 20.01 1.95 -12.10
C LEU A 380 19.08 1.98 -10.89
N LEU A 381 17.81 1.64 -11.08
CA LEU A 381 16.86 1.52 -9.97
C LEU A 381 16.86 0.08 -9.45
N PRO A 382 16.79 -0.14 -8.13
CA PRO A 382 16.72 -1.48 -7.57
C PRO A 382 15.38 -2.13 -7.94
N THR A 383 15.39 -3.10 -8.85
CA THR A 383 14.21 -3.89 -9.25
C THR A 383 14.00 -5.07 -8.29
N GLY A 384 12.75 -5.30 -7.85
CA GLY A 384 12.34 -6.48 -7.06
C GLY A 384 11.55 -6.21 -5.77
N TRP A 385 10.82 -7.22 -5.28
CA TRP A 385 9.94 -7.12 -4.10
C TRP A 385 10.69 -6.71 -2.82
N LYS A 386 11.97 -7.08 -2.68
CA LYS A 386 12.81 -6.68 -1.54
C LYS A 386 13.10 -5.18 -1.49
N SER A 387 13.21 -4.50 -2.63
CA SER A 387 13.42 -3.05 -2.68
C SER A 387 12.13 -2.27 -2.39
N ILE A 388 11.00 -2.80 -2.88
CA ILE A 388 9.65 -2.31 -2.55
C ILE A 388 9.43 -2.40 -1.04
N LEU A 389 9.71 -3.56 -0.42
CA LEU A 389 9.61 -3.74 1.03
C LEU A 389 10.51 -2.78 1.82
N ARG A 390 11.74 -2.51 1.37
CA ARG A 390 12.63 -1.54 2.03
C ARG A 390 12.14 -0.09 1.92
N ARG A 391 11.53 0.31 0.80
CA ARG A 391 10.90 1.64 0.64
C ARG A 391 9.63 1.77 1.49
N ILE A 392 8.93 0.67 1.65
CA ILE A 392 7.67 0.56 2.39
C ILE A 392 7.88 0.35 3.89
N ALA A 393 9.04 -0.12 4.33
CA ALA A 393 9.29 -0.38 5.75
C ALA A 393 9.01 0.89 6.61
N PRO A 394 8.23 0.76 7.70
CA PRO A 394 8.02 1.88 8.63
C PRO A 394 9.34 2.24 9.30
N ASN A 395 9.53 3.52 9.64
CA ASN A 395 10.64 3.93 10.50
C ASN A 395 10.43 3.40 11.94
N PRO A 396 11.44 3.41 12.83
CA PRO A 396 11.31 2.82 14.16
C PRO A 396 10.14 3.38 14.99
N LEU A 397 9.89 4.71 14.91
CA LEU A 397 8.79 5.35 15.61
C LEU A 397 7.42 4.93 15.04
N GLN A 398 7.31 4.83 13.71
CA GLN A 398 6.13 4.31 13.03
C GLN A 398 5.91 2.84 13.41
N ALA A 399 6.95 2.03 13.45
CA ALA A 399 6.84 0.62 13.83
C ALA A 399 6.33 0.48 15.27
N ILE A 400 6.83 1.29 16.21
CA ILE A 400 6.33 1.34 17.58
C ILE A 400 4.86 1.76 17.61
N ALA A 401 4.51 2.87 16.96
CA ALA A 401 3.14 3.39 16.95
C ALA A 401 2.14 2.39 16.32
N LEU A 402 2.51 1.74 15.22
CA LEU A 402 1.70 0.72 14.56
C LEU A 402 1.58 -0.55 15.41
N SER A 403 2.65 -0.96 16.10
CA SER A 403 2.60 -2.10 17.04
C SER A 403 1.69 -1.79 18.22
N SER A 404 1.73 -0.57 18.75
CA SER A 404 0.81 -0.13 19.80
C SER A 404 -0.63 -0.12 19.32
N LEU A 405 -0.91 0.35 18.10
CA LEU A 405 -2.26 0.31 17.53
C LEU A 405 -2.78 -1.11 17.35
N LEU A 406 -1.93 -2.05 16.91
CA LEU A 406 -2.30 -3.46 16.83
C LEU A 406 -2.58 -4.05 18.22
N ALA A 407 -1.76 -3.74 19.23
CA ALA A 407 -2.01 -4.18 20.60
C ALA A 407 -3.32 -3.62 21.16
N ILE A 408 -3.60 -2.33 20.92
CA ILE A 408 -4.86 -1.68 21.30
C ILE A 408 -6.05 -2.34 20.60
N SER A 409 -5.92 -2.74 19.33
CA SER A 409 -6.97 -3.44 18.59
C SER A 409 -7.36 -4.80 19.18
N CYS A 410 -6.53 -5.36 20.06
CA CYS A 410 -6.80 -6.64 20.72
C CYS A 410 -7.46 -6.48 22.11
N ILE A 411 -7.74 -5.25 22.57
CA ILE A 411 -8.37 -5.03 23.89
C ILE A 411 -9.90 -5.21 23.76
N PRO A 412 -10.52 -6.26 24.33
CA PRO A 412 -11.93 -6.58 24.08
C PRO A 412 -12.90 -5.48 24.51
N SER A 413 -12.71 -4.89 25.71
CA SER A 413 -13.59 -3.83 26.21
C SER A 413 -13.58 -2.58 25.32
N LEU A 414 -12.46 -2.28 24.67
CA LEU A 414 -12.38 -1.17 23.72
C LEU A 414 -13.09 -1.53 22.42
N GLN A 415 -12.92 -2.76 21.94
CA GLN A 415 -13.59 -3.26 20.73
C GLN A 415 -15.11 -3.21 20.88
N GLU A 416 -15.65 -3.66 22.01
CA GLU A 416 -17.09 -3.59 22.31
C GLU A 416 -17.60 -2.13 22.36
N TRP A 417 -16.85 -1.23 23.01
CA TRP A 417 -17.22 0.19 23.07
C TRP A 417 -17.20 0.86 21.68
N MET A 418 -16.18 0.55 20.86
CA MET A 418 -16.08 1.05 19.49
C MET A 418 -17.19 0.50 18.60
N LEU A 419 -17.53 -0.78 18.79
CA LEU A 419 -18.63 -1.44 18.08
C LEU A 419 -19.98 -0.80 18.41
N ASP A 420 -20.30 -0.64 19.69
CA ASP A 420 -21.56 0.01 20.13
C ASP A 420 -21.65 1.46 19.61
N SER A 421 -20.54 2.20 19.67
CA SER A 421 -20.43 3.55 19.09
C SER A 421 -20.66 3.56 17.57
N ARG A 422 -20.16 2.54 16.86
CA ARG A 422 -20.32 2.41 15.41
C ARG A 422 -21.74 2.07 15.00
N VAL A 423 -22.45 1.24 15.79
CA VAL A 423 -23.87 0.91 15.57
C VAL A 423 -24.76 2.10 15.92
N TRP A 424 -24.43 2.86 16.98
CA TRP A 424 -25.11 4.13 17.31
C TRP A 424 -25.01 5.16 16.20
N LEU A 425 -23.81 5.38 15.65
CA LEU A 425 -23.63 6.24 14.47
C LEU A 425 -24.51 5.79 13.30
N GLN A 426 -24.63 4.48 13.10
CA GLN A 426 -25.46 3.93 12.04
C GLN A 426 -26.96 4.18 12.27
N ALA A 427 -27.43 4.12 13.51
CA ALA A 427 -28.81 4.44 13.88
C ALA A 427 -29.17 5.88 13.48
N ILE A 428 -28.31 6.83 13.86
CA ILE A 428 -28.43 8.25 13.49
C ILE A 428 -28.48 8.39 11.97
N TYR A 429 -27.53 7.75 11.27
CA TYR A 429 -27.45 7.84 9.82
C TYR A 429 -28.73 7.31 9.13
N ARG A 430 -29.26 6.16 9.57
CA ARG A 430 -30.51 5.60 9.03
C ARG A 430 -31.69 6.56 9.20
N GLN A 431 -31.81 7.19 10.37
CA GLN A 431 -32.87 8.17 10.61
C GLN A 431 -32.72 9.40 9.71
N GLN A 432 -31.53 9.98 9.67
CA GLN A 432 -31.27 11.18 8.86
C GLN A 432 -31.50 10.94 7.37
N THR A 433 -31.20 9.73 6.88
CA THR A 433 -31.37 9.34 5.48
C THR A 433 -32.69 8.64 5.17
N GLN A 434 -33.60 8.48 6.16
CA GLN A 434 -34.87 7.77 6.04
C GLN A 434 -34.73 6.32 5.53
N ARG A 435 -33.60 5.67 5.80
CA ARG A 435 -33.30 4.28 5.42
C ARG A 435 -33.62 3.28 6.53
N ILE A 436 -34.81 3.43 7.12
CA ILE A 436 -35.36 2.51 8.10
C ILE A 436 -36.21 1.46 7.36
N PRO A 437 -36.06 0.15 7.64
CA PRO A 437 -36.92 -0.87 7.04
C PRO A 437 -38.40 -0.59 7.31
N GLN A 438 -39.24 -0.63 6.27
CA GLN A 438 -40.68 -0.31 6.40
C GLN A 438 -41.57 -1.51 6.74
N ALA A 439 -41.04 -2.73 6.68
CA ALA A 439 -41.81 -3.94 6.91
C ALA A 439 -42.34 -4.01 8.36
N SER A 440 -43.54 -4.58 8.52
CA SER A 440 -44.17 -4.80 9.83
C SER A 440 -43.30 -5.68 10.73
N PRO A 441 -43.36 -5.47 12.06
CA PRO A 441 -42.59 -6.27 13.02
C PRO A 441 -43.05 -7.73 12.99
N PRO A 442 -42.14 -8.70 12.75
CA PRO A 442 -42.48 -10.11 12.69
C PRO A 442 -42.67 -10.76 14.07
N VAL A 443 -42.33 -10.07 15.16
CA VAL A 443 -42.38 -10.60 16.53
C VAL A 443 -43.41 -9.82 17.36
N LEU A 444 -44.25 -10.54 18.08
CA LEU A 444 -45.08 -10.01 19.17
C LEU A 444 -44.45 -10.44 20.50
N LEU A 445 -44.01 -9.47 21.29
CA LEU A 445 -43.43 -9.70 22.61
C LEU A 445 -44.52 -9.49 23.68
N VAL A 446 -44.97 -10.60 24.28
CA VAL A 446 -45.90 -10.63 25.40
C VAL A 446 -45.07 -10.53 26.68
N GLN A 447 -44.96 -9.31 27.20
CA GLN A 447 -44.12 -9.03 28.36
C GLN A 447 -44.92 -9.17 29.65
N ILE A 448 -44.44 -10.02 30.55
CA ILE A 448 -44.93 -10.09 31.92
C ILE A 448 -44.21 -8.99 32.69
N ASP A 449 -44.89 -7.85 32.87
CA ASP A 449 -44.38 -6.68 33.58
C ASP A 449 -44.86 -6.63 35.04
N GLU A 450 -44.36 -5.66 35.81
CA GLU A 450 -44.74 -5.47 37.21
C GLU A 450 -46.26 -5.34 37.40
N ALA A 451 -46.91 -4.60 36.49
CA ALA A 451 -48.37 -4.45 36.47
C ALA A 451 -49.08 -5.78 36.17
N SER A 452 -48.48 -6.67 35.40
CA SER A 452 -48.98 -8.03 35.14
C SER A 452 -48.95 -8.89 36.38
N LEU A 453 -47.84 -8.87 37.13
CA LEU A 453 -47.69 -9.61 38.38
C LEU A 453 -48.69 -9.11 39.44
N GLN A 454 -48.79 -7.80 39.61
CA GLN A 454 -49.71 -7.18 40.57
C GLN A 454 -51.17 -7.53 40.26
N LYS A 455 -51.60 -7.40 39.00
CA LYS A 455 -52.98 -7.73 38.59
C LYS A 455 -53.30 -9.21 38.68
N ALA A 456 -52.30 -10.07 38.52
CA ALA A 456 -52.42 -11.51 38.68
C ALA A 456 -52.31 -11.97 40.14
N ALA A 457 -52.02 -11.05 41.07
CA ALA A 457 -51.73 -11.34 42.48
C ALA A 457 -50.58 -12.36 42.68
N ILE A 458 -49.56 -12.28 41.82
CA ILE A 458 -48.35 -13.11 41.91
C ILE A 458 -47.33 -12.38 42.79
N ALA A 459 -47.09 -12.88 43.99
CA ALA A 459 -46.16 -12.28 44.94
C ALA A 459 -44.69 -12.70 44.72
N ASP A 460 -44.46 -13.96 44.30
CA ASP A 460 -43.15 -14.50 43.99
C ASP A 460 -43.18 -15.12 42.58
N PRO A 461 -42.54 -14.48 41.58
CA PRO A 461 -42.50 -14.99 40.22
C PRO A 461 -41.39 -16.04 39.99
N TYR A 462 -40.70 -16.54 41.04
CA TYR A 462 -39.61 -17.51 40.92
C TYR A 462 -39.89 -18.83 41.69
N PRO A 463 -40.24 -19.94 41.01
CA PRO A 463 -40.53 -20.10 39.58
C PRO A 463 -41.86 -19.46 39.15
N MET A 464 -41.96 -19.09 37.86
CA MET A 464 -43.12 -18.38 37.33
C MET A 464 -44.41 -19.20 37.39
N ASP A 465 -45.50 -18.56 37.84
CA ASP A 465 -46.81 -19.18 38.01
C ASP A 465 -47.32 -19.87 36.73
N ARG A 466 -47.49 -21.21 36.82
CA ARG A 466 -47.87 -22.05 35.68
C ARG A 466 -49.30 -21.82 35.23
N GLN A 467 -50.21 -21.45 36.13
CA GLN A 467 -51.60 -21.15 35.76
C GLN A 467 -51.68 -19.83 34.99
N TYR A 468 -50.84 -18.86 35.32
CA TYR A 468 -50.73 -17.61 34.60
C TYR A 468 -50.17 -17.83 33.20
N LEU A 469 -49.09 -18.61 33.06
CA LEU A 469 -48.56 -19.02 31.75
C LEU A 469 -49.63 -19.79 30.94
N ALA A 470 -50.38 -20.69 31.58
CA ALA A 470 -51.46 -21.44 30.94
C ALA A 470 -52.54 -20.52 30.36
N LYS A 471 -53.00 -19.53 31.13
CA LYS A 471 -53.96 -18.52 30.66
C LYS A 471 -53.45 -17.74 29.45
N LEU A 472 -52.16 -17.38 29.43
CA LEU A 472 -51.55 -16.69 28.28
C LEU A 472 -51.50 -17.60 27.05
N VAL A 473 -51.09 -18.86 27.22
CA VAL A 473 -51.06 -19.87 26.15
C VAL A 473 -52.45 -20.09 25.57
N ASP A 474 -53.46 -20.34 26.40
CA ASP A 474 -54.84 -20.57 25.96
C ASP A 474 -55.39 -19.36 25.20
N ARG A 475 -55.10 -18.14 25.69
CA ARG A 475 -55.51 -16.90 25.04
C ARG A 475 -54.86 -16.75 23.67
N LEU A 476 -53.54 -16.95 23.56
CA LEU A 476 -52.82 -16.83 22.29
C LEU A 476 -53.23 -17.91 21.29
N ALA A 477 -53.39 -19.15 21.73
CA ALA A 477 -53.88 -20.25 20.91
C ALA A 477 -55.29 -19.96 20.38
N SER A 478 -56.21 -19.48 21.24
CA SER A 478 -57.57 -19.07 20.82
C SER A 478 -57.58 -17.95 19.78
N GLN A 479 -56.53 -17.13 19.74
CA GLN A 479 -56.32 -16.06 18.76
C GLN A 479 -55.46 -16.51 17.56
N LYS A 480 -55.30 -17.83 17.36
CA LYS A 480 -54.63 -18.46 16.22
C LYS A 480 -53.13 -18.17 16.09
N ALA A 481 -52.45 -17.90 17.21
CA ALA A 481 -51.00 -17.83 17.22
C ALA A 481 -50.39 -19.19 16.82
N GLN A 482 -49.54 -19.17 15.79
CA GLN A 482 -49.01 -20.41 15.20
C GLN A 482 -47.70 -20.87 15.83
N ILE A 483 -46.83 -19.93 16.19
CA ILE A 483 -45.52 -20.19 16.81
C ILE A 483 -45.43 -19.36 18.09
N ILE A 484 -45.25 -20.03 19.23
CA ILE A 484 -45.12 -19.38 20.54
C ILE A 484 -43.80 -19.82 21.19
N GLY A 485 -42.93 -18.87 21.48
CA GLY A 485 -41.77 -19.05 22.35
C GLY A 485 -42.13 -18.75 23.79
N ILE A 486 -41.76 -19.62 24.73
CA ILE A 486 -41.86 -19.37 26.17
C ILE A 486 -40.45 -19.21 26.71
N ASP A 487 -40.06 -17.97 26.97
CA ASP A 487 -38.75 -17.58 27.49
C ASP A 487 -38.73 -17.64 29.02
N TYR A 488 -39.10 -18.81 29.56
CA TYR A 488 -39.07 -19.14 30.98
C TYR A 488 -38.54 -20.56 31.14
N LEU A 489 -37.64 -20.76 32.12
CA LEU A 489 -37.13 -22.10 32.42
C LEU A 489 -38.20 -22.92 33.16
N LEU A 490 -38.54 -24.08 32.61
CA LEU A 490 -39.58 -24.99 33.10
C LEU A 490 -38.99 -26.33 33.61
N ASP A 491 -37.77 -26.29 34.15
CA ASP A 491 -36.98 -27.46 34.59
C ASP A 491 -37.34 -27.97 35.99
N ARG A 492 -38.01 -27.14 36.80
CA ARG A 492 -38.39 -27.44 38.19
C ARG A 492 -39.90 -27.51 38.35
N SER A 493 -40.33 -28.48 39.16
CA SER A 493 -41.74 -28.71 39.44
C SER A 493 -42.23 -27.80 40.56
N HIS A 494 -43.46 -27.32 40.42
CA HIS A 494 -44.17 -26.60 41.48
C HIS A 494 -44.55 -27.50 42.68
N ARG A 495 -44.36 -28.83 42.59
CA ARG A 495 -44.50 -29.78 43.70
C ARG A 495 -43.66 -29.45 44.94
N ASN A 496 -42.49 -28.84 44.74
CA ASN A 496 -41.49 -28.62 45.78
C ASN A 496 -41.52 -27.22 46.40
N LEU A 497 -42.56 -26.41 46.14
CA LEU A 497 -42.74 -25.11 46.78
C LEU A 497 -43.04 -25.29 48.29
N LYS A 498 -42.55 -24.35 49.11
CA LYS A 498 -42.48 -24.40 50.60
C LYS A 498 -43.77 -24.78 51.33
N ASP A 499 -44.92 -24.69 50.69
CA ASP A 499 -46.23 -24.95 51.29
C ASP A 499 -46.72 -26.40 51.10
N GLY A 500 -46.10 -27.19 50.21
CA GLY A 500 -46.44 -28.61 49.96
C GLY A 500 -47.88 -28.86 49.46
N LYS A 501 -48.61 -27.81 49.04
CA LYS A 501 -50.04 -27.88 48.69
C LYS A 501 -50.31 -28.15 47.21
N ASP A 502 -49.41 -27.77 46.32
CA ASP A 502 -49.57 -27.98 44.88
C ASP A 502 -48.94 -29.32 44.49
N ASN A 503 -49.75 -30.38 44.37
CA ASN A 503 -49.31 -31.73 43.99
C ASN A 503 -48.87 -31.84 42.50
N GLY A 504 -48.29 -30.78 41.93
CA GLY A 504 -47.96 -30.63 40.52
C GLY A 504 -49.19 -30.36 39.65
N GLN A 505 -50.26 -29.86 40.25
CA GLN A 505 -51.49 -29.54 39.55
C GLN A 505 -51.27 -28.35 38.61
N SER A 506 -50.52 -27.34 39.04
CA SER A 506 -50.22 -26.17 38.20
C SER A 506 -49.36 -26.53 36.97
N ASP A 507 -48.35 -27.38 37.13
CA ASP A 507 -47.54 -27.93 36.02
C ASP A 507 -48.42 -28.68 35.00
N ARG A 508 -49.37 -29.51 35.47
CA ARG A 508 -50.32 -30.23 34.61
C ARG A 508 -51.30 -29.30 33.90
N ILE A 509 -51.74 -28.21 34.54
CA ILE A 509 -52.61 -27.21 33.91
C ILE A 509 -51.90 -26.57 32.73
N LEU A 510 -50.65 -26.14 32.91
CA LEU A 510 -49.86 -25.59 31.81
C LEU A 510 -49.67 -26.62 30.68
N GLY A 511 -49.37 -27.88 31.02
CA GLY A 511 -49.22 -28.92 30.02
C GLY A 511 -50.50 -29.25 29.25
N GLN A 512 -51.67 -29.18 29.90
CA GLN A 512 -52.95 -29.28 29.23
C GLN A 512 -53.17 -28.11 28.26
N SER A 513 -52.88 -26.87 28.65
CA SER A 513 -52.99 -25.70 27.77
C SER A 513 -52.05 -25.80 26.56
N LEU A 514 -50.81 -26.24 26.75
CA LEU A 514 -49.86 -26.50 25.65
C LEU A 514 -50.41 -27.57 24.69
N GLN A 515 -50.84 -28.73 25.21
CA GLN A 515 -51.38 -29.82 24.38
C GLN A 515 -52.68 -29.42 23.67
N ASN A 516 -53.54 -28.63 24.32
CA ASN A 516 -54.75 -28.07 23.71
C ASN A 516 -54.39 -27.15 22.55
N GLY A 517 -53.39 -26.29 22.70
CA GLY A 517 -52.88 -25.45 21.62
C GLY A 517 -52.35 -26.27 20.44
N VAL A 518 -51.57 -27.33 20.71
CA VAL A 518 -51.08 -28.26 19.69
C VAL A 518 -52.23 -28.96 18.94
N ASN A 519 -53.27 -29.38 19.65
CA ASN A 519 -54.39 -30.14 19.10
C ASN A 519 -55.48 -29.28 18.43
N GLN A 520 -55.38 -27.94 18.51
CA GLN A 520 -56.32 -27.05 17.83
C GLN A 520 -56.17 -27.13 16.31
N LYS A 521 -57.23 -26.75 15.58
CA LYS A 521 -57.28 -26.80 14.11
C LYS A 521 -56.14 -26.04 13.41
N ASP A 522 -55.67 -24.95 14.01
CA ASP A 522 -54.57 -24.13 13.46
C ASP A 522 -53.18 -24.59 13.98
N GLU A 523 -53.15 -25.59 14.88
CA GLU A 523 -52.00 -26.22 15.54
C GLU A 523 -50.97 -25.20 16.06
N THR A 524 -50.86 -24.93 17.35
CA THR A 524 -49.78 -24.07 17.86
C THR A 524 -48.51 -24.90 18.10
N TRP A 525 -47.36 -24.45 17.57
CA TRP A 525 -46.06 -25.04 17.88
C TRP A 525 -45.31 -24.20 18.91
N PHE A 526 -44.67 -24.86 19.86
CA PHE A 526 -44.01 -24.21 20.99
C PHE A 526 -42.49 -24.38 20.95
N VAL A 527 -41.77 -23.31 21.23
CA VAL A 527 -40.33 -23.36 21.54
C VAL A 527 -40.16 -23.00 23.01
N LEU A 528 -39.51 -23.87 23.77
CA LEU A 528 -39.36 -23.74 25.21
C LEU A 528 -37.89 -23.44 25.55
N ALA A 529 -37.68 -22.62 26.57
CA ALA A 529 -36.34 -22.24 27.01
C ALA A 529 -35.61 -23.42 27.67
N SER A 530 -34.32 -23.52 27.37
CA SER A 530 -33.39 -24.46 28.02
C SER A 530 -32.04 -23.80 28.25
N VAL A 531 -31.31 -24.28 29.24
CA VAL A 531 -30.01 -23.72 29.63
C VAL A 531 -29.04 -24.85 29.94
N TYR A 532 -27.77 -24.69 29.59
CA TYR A 532 -26.71 -25.61 29.99
C TYR A 532 -26.13 -25.17 31.34
N SER A 533 -26.15 -26.05 32.33
CA SER A 533 -25.63 -25.79 33.67
C SER A 533 -25.02 -27.06 34.27
N GLU A 534 -23.86 -26.93 34.91
CA GLU A 534 -23.20 -28.02 35.66
C GLU A 534 -23.06 -29.34 34.87
N GLY A 535 -22.72 -29.25 33.58
CA GLY A 535 -22.51 -30.43 32.74
C GLY A 535 -23.78 -30.99 32.07
N ASN A 536 -24.96 -30.48 32.42
CA ASN A 536 -26.25 -31.00 31.94
C ASN A 536 -27.13 -29.89 31.33
N TRP A 537 -28.04 -30.30 30.44
CA TRP A 537 -29.08 -29.41 29.94
C TRP A 537 -30.26 -29.40 30.91
N LEU A 538 -30.63 -28.22 31.37
CA LEU A 538 -31.88 -27.95 32.08
C LEU A 538 -32.97 -27.78 31.02
N GLU A 539 -33.88 -28.75 30.99
CA GLU A 539 -34.94 -28.89 29.97
C GLU A 539 -36.32 -28.75 30.58
N THR A 540 -37.35 -28.57 29.75
CA THR A 540 -38.72 -28.55 30.26
C THR A 540 -39.11 -29.91 30.81
N LEU A 541 -39.77 -29.94 31.98
CA LEU A 541 -40.25 -31.18 32.57
C LEU A 541 -41.23 -31.92 31.63
N PRO A 542 -41.11 -33.25 31.48
CA PRO A 542 -42.04 -34.05 30.67
C PRO A 542 -43.51 -33.97 31.12
N GLU A 543 -43.75 -33.64 32.39
CA GLU A 543 -45.10 -33.41 32.93
C GLU A 543 -45.75 -32.11 32.43
N ILE A 544 -44.93 -31.14 32.01
CA ILE A 544 -45.36 -29.83 31.50
C ILE A 544 -45.48 -29.87 29.99
N ALA A 545 -44.53 -30.45 29.26
CA ALA A 545 -44.56 -30.44 27.80
C ALA A 545 -44.33 -31.84 27.21
N SER A 546 -45.29 -32.29 26.39
CA SER A 546 -45.07 -33.45 25.54
C SER A 546 -44.13 -33.06 24.40
N LYS A 547 -43.32 -34.01 23.90
CA LYS A 547 -42.45 -33.74 22.74
C LYS A 547 -43.23 -33.50 21.44
N ASN A 548 -44.54 -33.77 21.42
CA ASN A 548 -45.40 -33.48 20.29
C ASN A 548 -45.78 -31.99 20.28
N GLY A 549 -45.45 -31.30 19.20
CA GLY A 549 -45.73 -29.87 19.06
C GLY A 549 -44.84 -28.93 19.88
N THR A 550 -43.85 -29.45 20.62
CA THR A 550 -42.89 -28.64 21.39
C THR A 550 -41.43 -28.99 21.04
N VAL A 551 -40.53 -28.02 21.17
CA VAL A 551 -39.08 -28.20 21.04
C VAL A 551 -38.34 -27.27 22.02
N ASP A 552 -37.26 -27.75 22.61
CA ASP A 552 -36.42 -26.92 23.47
C ASP A 552 -35.32 -26.22 22.66
N GLY A 553 -35.13 -24.92 22.93
CA GLY A 553 -34.03 -24.12 22.41
C GLY A 553 -33.20 -23.51 23.53
N HIS A 554 -31.89 -23.38 23.33
CA HIS A 554 -31.06 -22.76 24.36
C HIS A 554 -31.21 -21.24 24.34
N ILE A 555 -31.35 -20.63 25.52
CA ILE A 555 -31.49 -19.17 25.67
C ILE A 555 -30.15 -18.47 25.96
N HIS A 556 -29.03 -19.20 25.95
CA HIS A 556 -27.71 -18.58 26.07
C HIS A 556 -27.49 -17.55 24.95
N MET A 557 -27.17 -16.31 25.34
CA MET A 557 -27.14 -15.17 24.45
C MET A 557 -26.15 -14.11 24.91
N SER A 558 -25.69 -13.31 23.94
CA SER A 558 -24.94 -12.08 24.18
C SER A 558 -25.85 -10.89 23.82
N VAL A 559 -25.65 -9.76 24.49
CA VAL A 559 -26.36 -8.51 24.14
C VAL A 559 -25.94 -8.03 22.75
N GLN A 560 -24.64 -8.11 22.42
CA GLN A 560 -24.10 -7.50 21.19
C GLN A 560 -24.07 -8.47 20.00
N TYR A 561 -24.03 -9.79 20.25
CA TYR A 561 -23.77 -10.79 19.22
C TYR A 561 -24.95 -11.76 19.03
N LEU A 562 -25.20 -12.15 17.77
CA LEU A 562 -26.26 -13.10 17.45
C LEU A 562 -25.92 -14.50 17.98
N PRO A 563 -26.90 -15.26 18.50
CA PRO A 563 -26.68 -16.62 18.97
C PRO A 563 -26.61 -17.59 17.76
N LEU A 564 -25.39 -17.91 17.33
CA LEU A 564 -25.16 -18.74 16.13
C LEU A 564 -25.31 -20.24 16.42
N VAL A 565 -25.59 -21.01 15.37
CA VAL A 565 -25.60 -22.48 15.42
C VAL A 565 -24.17 -23.00 15.45
N GLN A 566 -23.82 -23.73 16.51
CA GLN A 566 -22.51 -24.39 16.69
C GLN A 566 -22.61 -25.89 16.41
N ALA A 567 -21.57 -26.51 15.86
CA ALA A 567 -21.61 -27.91 15.40
C ALA A 567 -21.60 -28.92 16.57
N ASP A 568 -20.88 -28.59 17.63
CA ASP A 568 -20.63 -29.38 18.84
C ASP A 568 -21.69 -29.18 19.93
N VAL A 569 -22.47 -28.10 19.86
CA VAL A 569 -23.58 -27.85 20.79
C VAL A 569 -24.85 -28.61 20.32
N PRO A 570 -25.41 -29.52 21.14
CA PRO A 570 -26.51 -30.37 20.71
C PRO A 570 -27.83 -29.61 20.52
N LYS A 571 -28.14 -28.65 21.40
CA LYS A 571 -29.33 -27.80 21.31
C LYS A 571 -29.09 -26.63 20.37
N LEU A 572 -30.15 -26.19 19.70
CA LEU A 572 -30.11 -25.01 18.83
C LEU A 572 -30.56 -23.75 19.58
N PRO A 573 -30.14 -22.55 19.15
CA PRO A 573 -30.55 -21.32 19.78
C PRO A 573 -32.07 -21.14 19.76
N PHE A 574 -32.64 -20.63 20.84
CA PHE A 574 -34.07 -20.38 21.00
C PHE A 574 -34.64 -19.50 19.87
N ALA A 575 -34.03 -18.33 19.61
CA ALA A 575 -34.42 -17.46 18.51
C ALA A 575 -34.27 -18.10 17.12
N TYR A 576 -33.24 -18.94 16.93
CA TYR A 576 -33.02 -19.65 15.67
C TYR A 576 -34.15 -20.64 15.39
N LEU A 577 -34.55 -21.43 16.40
CA LEU A 577 -35.64 -22.39 16.29
C LEU A 577 -36.99 -21.72 16.00
N LEU A 578 -37.29 -20.61 16.67
CA LEU A 578 -38.50 -19.82 16.40
C LEU A 578 -38.57 -19.36 14.94
N ALA A 579 -37.49 -18.75 14.43
CA ALA A 579 -37.41 -18.30 13.05
C ALA A 579 -37.47 -19.47 12.04
N GLY A 580 -36.78 -20.57 12.33
CA GLY A 580 -36.77 -21.78 11.51
C GLY A 580 -38.15 -22.44 11.39
N LEU A 581 -38.82 -22.67 12.52
CA LEU A 581 -40.15 -23.26 12.55
C LEU A 581 -41.19 -22.38 11.87
N HIS A 582 -41.10 -21.05 12.03
CA HIS A 582 -41.94 -20.12 11.29
C HIS A 582 -41.73 -20.27 9.78
N ARG A 583 -40.49 -20.34 9.31
CA ARG A 583 -40.18 -20.56 7.89
C ARG A 583 -40.71 -21.89 7.35
N VAL A 584 -40.64 -22.96 8.15
CA VAL A 584 -41.25 -24.26 7.84
C VAL A 584 -42.76 -24.12 7.67
N ARG A 585 -43.45 -23.43 8.58
CA ARG A 585 -44.91 -23.22 8.50
C ARG A 585 -45.36 -22.41 7.30
N GLN A 586 -44.59 -21.39 6.93
CA GLN A 586 -44.92 -20.56 5.78
C GLN A 586 -44.68 -21.28 4.44
N THR A 587 -43.92 -22.38 4.43
CA THR A 587 -43.62 -23.15 3.22
C THR A 587 -44.65 -24.26 3.03
N GLN A 588 -45.52 -24.12 2.03
CA GLN A 588 -46.62 -25.08 1.77
C GLN A 588 -46.16 -26.55 1.73
N ASN A 589 -45.03 -26.83 1.09
CA ASN A 589 -44.48 -28.18 0.94
C ASN A 589 -43.92 -28.79 2.23
N LEU A 590 -43.60 -27.97 3.23
CA LEU A 590 -43.06 -28.40 4.53
C LEU A 590 -44.14 -28.39 5.64
N ARG A 591 -45.24 -27.67 5.38
CA ARG A 591 -46.40 -27.59 6.27
C ARG A 591 -47.20 -28.88 6.17
N SER A 592 -47.26 -29.64 7.25
CA SER A 592 -48.21 -30.76 7.39
C SER A 592 -48.58 -30.95 8.86
N PRO A 593 -49.77 -31.52 9.14
CA PRO A 593 -50.25 -31.76 10.49
C PRO A 593 -49.27 -32.58 11.33
N LEU A 594 -49.36 -32.42 12.65
CA LEU A 594 -48.58 -33.21 13.59
C LEU A 594 -49.14 -34.63 13.72
N ALA A 595 -48.26 -35.63 13.63
CA ALA A 595 -48.59 -37.00 14.00
C ALA A 595 -48.71 -37.13 15.53
N PRO A 596 -49.68 -37.91 16.06
CA PRO A 596 -49.98 -37.97 17.52
C PRO A 596 -48.82 -38.42 18.41
N ASP A 597 -47.94 -39.31 17.92
CA ASP A 597 -46.94 -39.98 18.76
C ASP A 597 -45.49 -39.59 18.43
N ALA A 598 -45.26 -38.64 17.51
CA ALA A 598 -43.93 -38.25 17.07
C ALA A 598 -43.52 -36.87 17.62
N SER A 599 -42.22 -36.70 17.92
CA SER A 599 -41.73 -35.40 18.40
C SER A 599 -41.75 -34.34 17.29
N LEU A 600 -42.00 -33.06 17.63
CA LEU A 600 -41.98 -31.97 16.66
C LEU A 600 -40.63 -31.91 15.93
N PHE A 601 -39.53 -32.03 16.68
CA PHE A 601 -38.18 -32.01 16.12
C PHE A 601 -37.96 -33.16 15.12
N ALA A 602 -38.36 -34.39 15.44
CA ALA A 602 -38.21 -35.52 14.52
C ALA A 602 -39.07 -35.32 13.27
N GLN A 603 -40.35 -34.99 13.43
CA GLN A 603 -41.28 -34.80 12.30
C GLN A 603 -40.81 -33.72 11.33
N VAL A 604 -40.35 -32.58 11.85
CA VAL A 604 -39.83 -31.51 11.00
C VAL A 604 -38.48 -31.90 10.41
N SER A 605 -37.60 -32.58 11.16
CA SER A 605 -36.31 -33.05 10.66
C SER A 605 -36.47 -34.03 9.48
N ASP A 606 -37.35 -35.02 9.60
CA ASP A 606 -37.63 -36.00 8.56
C ASP A 606 -38.12 -35.31 7.27
N ARG A 607 -39.00 -34.31 7.41
CA ARG A 607 -39.46 -33.49 6.27
C ARG A 607 -38.32 -32.69 5.67
N LEU A 608 -37.50 -32.03 6.47
CA LEU A 608 -36.36 -31.25 5.98
C LEU A 608 -35.38 -32.15 5.20
N GLN A 609 -35.16 -33.39 5.64
CA GLN A 609 -34.29 -34.35 4.96
C GLN A 609 -34.78 -34.68 3.55
N LEU A 610 -36.10 -34.78 3.32
CA LEU A 610 -36.67 -34.97 1.98
C LEU A 610 -36.28 -33.85 1.00
N TYR A 611 -35.93 -32.67 1.50
CA TYR A 611 -35.48 -31.51 0.72
C TYR A 611 -33.97 -31.23 0.88
N GLY A 612 -33.19 -32.18 1.39
CA GLY A 612 -31.75 -32.03 1.59
C GLY A 612 -31.36 -30.99 2.64
N LYS A 613 -32.27 -30.67 3.57
CA LYS A 613 -32.05 -29.73 4.67
C LYS A 613 -32.10 -30.43 6.03
N THR A 614 -31.60 -29.74 7.03
CA THR A 614 -31.63 -30.08 8.46
C THR A 614 -32.01 -28.83 9.22
N PHE A 615 -32.36 -28.94 10.51
CA PHE A 615 -32.56 -27.76 11.32
C PHE A 615 -31.32 -26.85 11.35
N ARG A 616 -30.09 -27.39 11.36
CA ARG A 616 -28.84 -26.61 11.47
C ARG A 616 -28.51 -25.77 10.23
N ASN A 617 -29.01 -26.15 9.05
CA ASN A 617 -28.78 -25.44 7.78
C ASN A 617 -30.09 -24.93 7.15
N LEU A 618 -31.14 -24.80 7.97
CA LEU A 618 -32.45 -24.36 7.52
C LEU A 618 -32.45 -22.89 7.08
N LEU A 619 -31.80 -22.05 7.89
CA LEU A 619 -31.60 -20.62 7.67
C LEU A 619 -30.26 -20.35 6.95
N SER A 620 -29.97 -19.07 6.69
CA SER A 620 -28.75 -18.64 5.99
C SER A 620 -27.47 -19.26 6.57
N PRO A 621 -26.47 -19.62 5.74
CA PRO A 621 -25.17 -20.08 6.22
C PRO A 621 -24.50 -19.13 7.23
N SER A 622 -24.77 -17.83 7.15
CA SER A 622 -24.26 -16.82 8.09
C SER A 622 -24.81 -16.95 9.51
N SER A 623 -25.82 -17.79 9.73
CA SER A 623 -26.32 -18.15 11.06
C SER A 623 -25.50 -19.24 11.76
N GLN A 624 -24.51 -19.81 11.07
CA GLN A 624 -23.61 -20.83 11.61
C GLN A 624 -22.32 -20.20 12.14
N MET A 625 -21.77 -20.80 13.20
CA MET A 625 -20.48 -20.41 13.76
C MET A 625 -19.35 -20.74 12.77
N LEU A 626 -18.63 -19.71 12.31
CA LEU A 626 -17.48 -19.91 11.43
C LEU A 626 -16.28 -20.44 12.24
N PRO A 627 -15.44 -21.32 11.65
CA PRO A 627 -14.25 -21.83 12.35
C PRO A 627 -13.30 -20.73 12.82
N VAL A 628 -13.14 -19.66 12.03
CA VAL A 628 -12.32 -18.51 12.40
C VAL A 628 -12.90 -17.72 13.57
N THR A 629 -14.23 -17.59 13.64
CA THR A 629 -14.93 -16.95 14.75
C THR A 629 -14.82 -17.79 16.01
N ASN A 630 -14.98 -19.11 15.89
CA ASN A 630 -14.82 -20.04 17.02
C ASN A 630 -13.39 -19.99 17.60
N PHE A 631 -12.39 -20.07 16.72
CA PHE A 631 -10.99 -19.92 17.13
C PHE A 631 -10.73 -18.57 17.80
N ALA A 632 -11.25 -17.48 17.22
CA ALA A 632 -11.03 -16.14 17.77
C ALA A 632 -11.61 -16.03 19.20
N GLN A 633 -12.81 -16.56 19.43
CA GLN A 633 -13.48 -16.53 20.71
C GLN A 633 -12.75 -17.40 21.76
N ASP A 634 -12.42 -18.63 21.39
CA ASP A 634 -11.87 -19.61 22.33
C ASP A 634 -10.37 -19.41 22.61
N ALA A 635 -9.57 -19.07 21.59
CA ALA A 635 -8.11 -19.06 21.70
C ALA A 635 -7.53 -17.69 22.07
N ILE A 636 -8.17 -16.59 21.66
CA ILE A 636 -7.64 -15.23 21.83
C ILE A 636 -8.64 -14.23 22.40
N ALA A 637 -9.82 -14.69 22.84
CA ALA A 637 -10.88 -13.87 23.42
C ALA A 637 -11.30 -12.69 22.52
N GLN A 638 -11.48 -12.96 21.22
CA GLN A 638 -11.91 -11.98 20.21
C GLN A 638 -13.18 -12.45 19.50
N SER A 639 -14.05 -11.53 19.13
CA SER A 639 -15.30 -11.82 18.41
C SER A 639 -15.17 -11.61 16.89
N TRP A 640 -14.07 -12.07 16.30
CA TRP A 640 -13.78 -11.80 14.88
C TRP A 640 -14.85 -12.38 13.95
N LEU A 641 -15.40 -11.53 13.09
CA LEU A 641 -16.44 -11.88 12.11
C LEU A 641 -17.73 -12.44 12.72
N HIS A 642 -17.92 -12.32 14.05
CA HIS A 642 -19.16 -12.74 14.70
C HIS A 642 -20.30 -11.77 14.32
N PRO A 643 -21.39 -12.24 13.68
CA PRO A 643 -22.51 -11.38 13.35
C PRO A 643 -23.13 -10.72 14.59
N ILE A 644 -23.32 -9.41 14.53
CA ILE A 644 -23.86 -8.62 15.64
C ILE A 644 -25.38 -8.52 15.57
N VAL A 645 -25.99 -8.19 16.70
CA VAL A 645 -27.38 -7.72 16.76
C VAL A 645 -27.43 -6.29 16.20
N ASP A 646 -28.12 -6.07 15.07
CA ASP A 646 -28.19 -4.76 14.39
C ASP A 646 -29.16 -3.81 15.11
N PHE A 647 -28.72 -3.23 16.22
CA PHE A 647 -29.46 -2.21 16.96
C PHE A 647 -29.61 -0.87 16.20
N SER A 648 -29.04 -0.74 15.00
CA SER A 648 -29.31 0.41 14.14
C SER A 648 -30.74 0.41 13.58
N ILE A 649 -31.46 -0.71 13.65
CA ILE A 649 -32.88 -0.79 13.32
C ILE A 649 -33.68 -0.48 14.59
N PRO A 650 -34.67 0.43 14.54
CA PRO A 650 -35.43 0.80 15.73
C PRO A 650 -36.37 -0.33 16.21
N PRO A 651 -36.63 -0.43 17.53
CA PRO A 651 -37.42 -1.52 18.11
C PRO A 651 -38.81 -1.72 17.50
N ASP A 652 -39.50 -0.64 17.10
CA ASP A 652 -40.85 -0.67 16.51
C ASP A 652 -40.91 -1.42 15.16
N ARG A 653 -39.77 -1.67 14.52
CA ARG A 653 -39.65 -2.47 13.30
C ARG A 653 -39.27 -3.93 13.55
N ILE A 654 -38.84 -4.23 14.76
CA ILE A 654 -38.40 -5.56 15.17
C ILE A 654 -39.55 -6.30 15.86
N TYR A 655 -40.16 -5.66 16.86
CA TYR A 655 -41.21 -6.26 17.65
C TYR A 655 -42.30 -5.27 18.03
N GLN A 656 -43.49 -5.81 18.24
CA GLN A 656 -44.58 -5.13 18.94
C GLN A 656 -44.66 -5.67 20.36
N THR A 657 -44.81 -4.80 21.36
CA THR A 657 -44.95 -5.22 22.76
C THR A 657 -46.40 -5.17 23.23
N ILE A 658 -46.83 -6.17 24.00
CA ILE A 658 -48.07 -6.13 24.79
C ILE A 658 -47.80 -6.59 26.23
N PRO A 659 -48.22 -5.82 27.26
CA PRO A 659 -48.25 -6.31 28.63
C PRO A 659 -49.18 -7.51 28.77
N ALA A 660 -48.72 -8.56 29.45
CA ALA A 660 -49.45 -9.81 29.60
C ALA A 660 -50.86 -9.61 30.20
N TRP A 661 -51.02 -8.70 31.17
CA TRP A 661 -52.34 -8.39 31.72
C TRP A 661 -53.32 -7.80 30.69
N LYS A 662 -52.86 -7.05 29.69
CA LYS A 662 -53.74 -6.49 28.63
C LYS A 662 -54.23 -7.58 27.69
N LEU A 663 -53.40 -8.59 27.43
CA LEU A 663 -53.74 -9.71 26.56
C LEU A 663 -54.89 -10.54 27.14
N LEU A 664 -54.93 -10.66 28.46
CA LEU A 664 -55.95 -11.41 29.21
C LEU A 664 -57.26 -10.65 29.42
N GLN A 665 -57.40 -9.39 28.98
CA GLN A 665 -58.67 -8.66 29.05
C GLN A 665 -59.67 -9.14 27.99
N ASP A 666 -60.97 -8.97 28.27
CA ASP A 666 -62.08 -9.44 27.42
C ASP A 666 -62.10 -8.78 26.03
N ASN A 667 -61.71 -7.50 25.93
CA ASN A 667 -61.57 -6.72 24.69
C ASN A 667 -60.12 -6.23 24.51
N PRO A 668 -59.19 -7.09 24.07
CA PRO A 668 -57.85 -6.64 23.74
C PRO A 668 -57.93 -5.71 22.52
N GLN A 669 -57.13 -4.64 22.51
CA GLN A 669 -56.85 -3.84 21.31
C GLN A 669 -56.57 -4.77 20.10
N PRO A 670 -56.85 -4.36 18.84
CA PRO A 670 -56.83 -5.26 17.68
C PRO A 670 -55.40 -5.73 17.33
N ILE A 671 -54.88 -6.66 18.13
CA ILE A 671 -53.67 -7.46 17.89
C ILE A 671 -54.06 -8.72 17.09
N ALA A 672 -55.35 -9.08 17.11
CA ALA A 672 -55.93 -10.27 16.50
C ALA A 672 -55.82 -10.33 14.96
N SER A 673 -55.51 -9.24 14.25
CA SER A 673 -55.47 -9.26 12.78
C SER A 673 -54.16 -9.80 12.19
N GLN A 674 -53.08 -9.93 12.98
CA GLN A 674 -51.74 -10.30 12.46
C GLN A 674 -51.04 -11.45 13.22
N LEU A 675 -51.66 -12.04 14.24
CA LEU A 675 -51.08 -13.16 15.02
C LEU A 675 -50.74 -14.40 14.17
N ASN A 676 -51.45 -14.62 13.07
CA ASN A 676 -51.18 -15.76 12.18
C ASN A 676 -49.86 -15.63 11.41
N SER A 677 -49.31 -14.42 11.28
CA SER A 677 -48.06 -14.15 10.56
C SER A 677 -46.90 -13.77 11.48
N GLN A 678 -47.17 -13.46 12.75
CA GLN A 678 -46.16 -13.11 13.75
C GLN A 678 -45.71 -14.33 14.58
N ILE A 679 -44.47 -14.27 15.05
CA ILE A 679 -43.95 -15.15 16.11
C ILE A 679 -44.26 -14.49 17.45
N VAL A 680 -44.85 -15.23 18.39
CA VAL A 680 -45.11 -14.71 19.73
C VAL A 680 -44.01 -15.17 20.68
N ILE A 681 -43.50 -14.27 21.52
CA ILE A 681 -42.57 -14.61 22.60
C ILE A 681 -43.19 -14.14 23.91
N ILE A 682 -43.39 -15.05 24.85
CA ILE A 682 -43.76 -14.74 26.24
C ILE A 682 -42.46 -14.60 27.03
N SER A 683 -42.18 -13.41 27.54
CA SER A 683 -40.92 -13.10 28.24
C SER A 683 -41.13 -12.28 29.51
N ALA A 684 -40.11 -12.21 30.35
CA ALA A 684 -40.11 -11.39 31.55
C ALA A 684 -39.83 -9.90 31.22
N ASN A 685 -40.37 -9.03 32.07
CA ASN A 685 -40.12 -7.58 32.09
C ASN A 685 -40.38 -7.00 33.49
N TYR A 686 -39.89 -7.70 34.53
CA TYR A 686 -39.91 -7.29 35.93
C TYR A 686 -38.50 -7.41 36.53
N SER A 687 -38.24 -6.75 37.65
CA SER A 687 -36.87 -6.50 38.13
C SER A 687 -36.13 -7.75 38.61
N GLU A 688 -36.86 -8.73 39.10
CA GLU A 688 -36.36 -9.98 39.69
C GLU A 688 -36.03 -11.03 38.62
N ALA A 689 -36.39 -10.79 37.36
CA ALA A 689 -36.26 -11.75 36.27
C ALA A 689 -34.79 -12.20 36.07
N GLY A 690 -34.61 -13.51 35.94
CA GLY A 690 -33.31 -14.14 35.75
C GLY A 690 -33.37 -15.65 35.98
N VAL A 691 -32.35 -16.38 35.52
CA VAL A 691 -32.31 -17.85 35.60
C VAL A 691 -31.57 -18.29 36.86
N PHE A 692 -30.36 -17.76 37.06
CA PHE A 692 -29.47 -18.11 38.16
C PHE A 692 -29.36 -17.00 39.20
N LYS A 693 -29.59 -15.74 38.80
CA LYS A 693 -29.52 -14.57 39.70
C LYS A 693 -30.71 -13.63 39.45
N GLN A 694 -31.23 -13.02 40.50
CA GLN A 694 -32.24 -11.97 40.36
C GLN A 694 -31.70 -10.81 39.53
N GLY A 695 -32.49 -10.34 38.57
CA GLY A 695 -32.13 -9.23 37.67
C GLY A 695 -31.15 -9.61 36.56
N GLU A 696 -30.82 -10.90 36.38
CA GLU A 696 -29.94 -11.37 35.31
C GLU A 696 -30.52 -11.10 33.90
N ASP A 697 -31.85 -11.01 33.76
CA ASP A 697 -32.51 -10.70 32.48
C ASP A 697 -32.59 -9.19 32.17
N SER A 698 -31.97 -8.35 33.02
CA SER A 698 -31.95 -6.89 32.88
C SER A 698 -30.58 -6.39 32.45
N PHE A 699 -30.49 -5.88 31.22
CA PHE A 699 -29.24 -5.41 30.61
C PHE A 699 -29.17 -3.88 30.52
N ALA A 700 -27.95 -3.35 30.53
CA ALA A 700 -27.69 -1.97 30.16
C ALA A 700 -28.05 -1.73 28.70
N GLN A 701 -28.65 -0.57 28.40
CA GLN A 701 -29.09 -0.25 27.04
C GLN A 701 -27.90 -0.03 26.09
N PRO A 702 -27.85 -0.75 24.94
CA PRO A 702 -26.94 -0.41 23.85
C PRO A 702 -27.14 1.04 23.40
N ALA A 703 -26.08 1.73 22.98
CA ALA A 703 -26.15 3.15 22.66
C ALA A 703 -27.16 3.47 21.54
N ALA A 704 -27.28 2.58 20.55
CA ALA A 704 -28.27 2.70 19.48
C ALA A 704 -29.72 2.52 19.98
N ILE A 705 -29.97 1.56 20.88
CA ILE A 705 -31.29 1.39 21.51
C ILE A 705 -31.67 2.61 22.32
N ARG A 706 -30.76 3.10 23.17
CA ARG A 706 -30.95 4.32 23.95
C ARG A 706 -31.29 5.52 23.06
N TYR A 707 -30.60 5.65 21.92
CA TYR A 707 -30.89 6.70 20.93
C TYR A 707 -32.33 6.63 20.40
N TRP A 708 -32.86 5.44 20.10
CA TRP A 708 -34.25 5.28 19.66
C TRP A 708 -35.25 5.57 20.77
N LEU A 709 -35.03 5.04 21.98
CA LEU A 709 -35.94 5.20 23.11
C LEU A 709 -36.07 6.66 23.55
N GLN A 710 -35.00 7.46 23.45
CA GLN A 710 -34.99 8.88 23.80
C GLN A 710 -35.88 9.75 22.89
N GLN A 711 -36.23 9.27 21.70
CA GLN A 711 -37.05 10.00 20.73
C GLN A 711 -38.54 9.99 21.05
N SER A 712 -39.01 9.02 21.84
CA SER A 712 -40.41 8.94 22.24
C SER A 712 -40.58 9.30 23.72
N ALA A 713 -41.51 10.22 24.00
CA ALA A 713 -41.82 10.65 25.36
C ALA A 713 -42.30 9.47 26.25
N LEU A 714 -42.93 8.45 25.65
CA LEU A 714 -43.44 7.28 26.36
C LEU A 714 -42.34 6.31 26.81
N THR A 715 -41.21 6.28 26.10
CA THR A 715 -40.13 5.30 26.33
C THR A 715 -38.85 5.91 26.86
N ARG A 716 -38.75 7.25 26.90
CA ARG A 716 -37.56 7.99 27.34
C ARG A 716 -37.14 7.68 28.78
N GLN A 717 -38.08 7.31 29.65
CA GLN A 717 -37.83 6.98 31.06
C GLN A 717 -37.38 5.53 31.28
N ARG A 718 -37.33 4.71 30.22
CA ARG A 718 -36.91 3.32 30.34
C ARG A 718 -35.40 3.26 30.50
N GLU A 719 -34.92 2.54 31.51
CA GLU A 719 -33.48 2.42 31.82
C GLU A 719 -32.90 1.05 31.48
N THR A 720 -33.74 0.02 31.36
CA THR A 720 -33.33 -1.36 31.16
C THR A 720 -33.75 -1.90 29.80
N TYR A 721 -33.02 -2.91 29.32
CA TYR A 721 -33.30 -3.68 28.11
C TYR A 721 -33.34 -5.16 28.47
N THR A 722 -34.32 -5.94 28.01
CA THR A 722 -34.55 -7.31 28.51
C THR A 722 -34.08 -8.41 27.56
N GLY A 723 -33.83 -9.63 28.07
CA GLY A 723 -33.44 -10.78 27.25
C GLY A 723 -34.47 -11.10 26.18
N GLY A 724 -35.76 -11.02 26.50
CA GLY A 724 -36.84 -11.19 25.53
C GLY A 724 -36.78 -10.21 24.35
N GLU A 725 -36.31 -8.98 24.56
CA GLU A 725 -36.13 -8.00 23.48
C GLU A 725 -34.93 -8.35 22.60
N ILE A 726 -33.83 -8.81 23.19
CA ILE A 726 -32.66 -9.28 22.44
C ILE A 726 -33.03 -10.54 21.63
N GLN A 727 -33.81 -11.48 22.20
CA GLN A 727 -34.33 -12.65 21.48
C GLN A 727 -35.21 -12.23 20.31
N ALA A 728 -36.09 -11.22 20.49
CA ALA A 728 -36.92 -10.68 19.42
C ALA A 728 -36.09 -10.07 18.28
N TYR A 729 -35.00 -9.35 18.62
CA TYR A 729 -34.02 -8.90 17.63
C TYR A 729 -33.40 -10.08 16.89
N ALA A 730 -32.89 -11.09 17.59
CA ALA A 730 -32.29 -12.27 16.95
C ALA A 730 -33.27 -12.98 16.00
N VAL A 731 -34.52 -13.20 16.42
CA VAL A 731 -35.58 -13.77 15.57
C VAL A 731 -35.80 -12.94 14.31
N HIS A 732 -35.93 -11.62 14.44
CA HIS A 732 -36.07 -10.73 13.29
C HIS A 732 -34.90 -10.87 12.32
N HIS A 733 -33.66 -10.91 12.83
CA HIS A 733 -32.46 -11.00 12.01
C HIS A 733 -32.40 -12.30 11.23
N PHE A 734 -32.72 -13.42 11.89
CA PHE A 734 -32.83 -14.72 11.26
C PHE A 734 -33.92 -14.78 10.18
N LEU A 735 -35.09 -14.19 10.43
CA LEU A 735 -36.20 -14.17 9.46
C LEU A 735 -35.92 -13.27 8.24
N ARG A 736 -35.21 -12.16 8.44
CA ARG A 736 -34.93 -11.16 7.41
C ARG A 736 -33.57 -11.34 6.74
N ASP A 737 -32.89 -12.45 7.04
CA ASP A 737 -31.52 -12.75 6.59
C ASP A 737 -30.55 -11.56 6.80
N ARG A 738 -30.70 -10.86 7.93
CA ARG A 738 -29.91 -9.68 8.30
C ARG A 738 -28.77 -10.08 9.22
N TYR A 739 -27.58 -10.22 8.65
CA TYR A 739 -26.35 -10.52 9.40
C TYR A 739 -25.36 -9.37 9.19
N VAL A 740 -25.07 -8.62 10.25
CA VAL A 740 -24.05 -7.57 10.20
C VAL A 740 -22.74 -8.13 10.70
N ILE A 741 -21.76 -8.26 9.82
CA ILE A 741 -20.46 -8.88 10.11
C ILE A 741 -19.42 -7.77 10.34
N PRO A 742 -18.89 -7.61 11.56
CA PRO A 742 -17.80 -6.69 11.83
C PRO A 742 -16.48 -7.26 11.32
N ILE A 743 -15.76 -6.46 10.54
CA ILE A 743 -14.38 -6.77 10.13
C ILE A 743 -13.42 -6.37 11.27
N PRO A 744 -12.48 -7.24 11.68
CA PRO A 744 -11.52 -6.92 12.73
C PRO A 744 -10.69 -5.66 12.43
N ASP A 745 -10.48 -4.79 13.42
CA ASP A 745 -9.61 -3.62 13.31
C ASP A 745 -8.20 -3.99 12.83
N SER A 746 -7.63 -5.06 13.37
CA SER A 746 -6.27 -5.53 13.03
C SER A 746 -6.12 -5.83 11.53
N TRP A 747 -7.14 -6.43 10.91
CA TRP A 747 -7.13 -6.75 9.47
C TRP A 747 -7.15 -5.47 8.63
N MET A 748 -7.99 -4.51 9.01
CA MET A 748 -8.07 -3.23 8.31
C MET A 748 -6.82 -2.37 8.52
N ILE A 749 -6.21 -2.38 9.70
CA ILE A 749 -4.92 -1.72 9.94
C ILE A 749 -3.87 -2.28 8.98
N LEU A 750 -3.73 -3.61 8.89
CA LEU A 750 -2.77 -4.25 7.98
C LEU A 750 -3.05 -3.93 6.51
N LEU A 751 -4.32 -3.94 6.09
CA LEU A 751 -4.71 -3.59 4.73
C LEU A 751 -4.35 -2.14 4.42
N PHE A 752 -4.65 -1.18 5.30
CA PHE A 752 -4.32 0.23 5.13
C PHE A 752 -2.80 0.47 5.12
N LEU A 753 -2.04 -0.32 5.87
CA LEU A 753 -0.57 -0.26 5.82
C LEU A 753 -0.06 -0.68 4.45
N THR A 754 -0.56 -1.79 3.89
CA THR A 754 -0.13 -2.25 2.56
C THR A 754 -0.56 -1.29 1.45
N SER A 755 -1.78 -0.75 1.50
CA SER A 755 -2.28 0.18 0.49
C SER A 755 -1.62 1.55 0.59
N GLY A 756 -1.47 2.10 1.80
CA GLY A 756 -0.75 3.35 2.04
C GLY A 756 0.72 3.25 1.64
N ALA A 757 1.33 2.08 1.82
CA ALA A 757 2.68 1.80 1.38
C ALA A 757 2.86 1.79 -0.13
N ILE A 758 1.94 1.15 -0.86
CA ILE A 758 1.89 1.21 -2.32
C ILE A 758 1.74 2.67 -2.75
N LEU A 759 0.79 3.40 -2.15
CA LEU A 759 0.49 4.78 -2.51
C LEU A 759 1.71 5.70 -2.30
N VAL A 760 2.40 5.61 -1.17
CA VAL A 760 3.65 6.35 -0.89
C VAL A 760 4.81 5.89 -1.79
N GLY A 761 4.84 4.62 -2.19
CA GLY A 761 5.88 4.07 -3.06
C GLY A 761 5.80 4.53 -4.52
N PHE A 762 4.58 4.77 -5.02
CA PHE A 762 4.33 5.16 -6.42
C PHE A 762 4.04 6.65 -6.61
N TRP A 763 3.52 7.33 -5.58
CA TRP A 763 3.16 8.73 -5.67
C TRP A 763 4.22 9.60 -4.99
N GLN A 764 4.89 10.46 -5.76
CA GLN A 764 5.74 11.53 -5.25
C GLN A 764 4.93 12.84 -5.19
N PRO A 765 4.29 13.16 -4.05
CA PRO A 765 3.52 14.38 -3.92
C PRO A 765 4.40 15.62 -4.08
N ARG A 766 3.91 16.61 -4.84
CA ARG A 766 4.62 17.88 -5.07
C ARG A 766 4.55 18.84 -3.87
N SER A 767 3.64 18.60 -2.91
CA SER A 767 3.49 19.41 -1.69
C SER A 767 2.76 18.66 -0.57
N ARG A 768 3.01 19.06 0.69
CA ARG A 768 2.29 18.53 1.87
C ARG A 768 0.77 18.75 1.80
N ARG A 769 0.33 19.85 1.19
CA ARG A 769 -1.10 20.19 1.04
C ARG A 769 -1.84 19.15 0.20
N GLN A 770 -1.24 18.67 -0.88
CA GLN A 770 -1.84 17.63 -1.73
C GLN A 770 -2.05 16.32 -0.97
N VAL A 771 -1.13 15.97 -0.08
CA VAL A 771 -1.23 14.77 0.76
C VAL A 771 -2.39 14.91 1.73
N TYR A 772 -2.49 16.02 2.46
CA TYR A 772 -3.60 16.22 3.41
C TYR A 772 -4.96 16.16 2.71
N ILE A 773 -5.07 16.75 1.52
CA ILE A 773 -6.29 16.70 0.72
C ILE A 773 -6.59 15.26 0.29
N LEU A 774 -5.60 14.53 -0.23
CA LEU A 774 -5.80 13.16 -0.70
C LEU A 774 -6.12 12.20 0.45
N LEU A 775 -5.40 12.31 1.57
CA LEU A 775 -5.63 11.47 2.75
C LEU A 775 -7.01 11.78 3.35
N GLY A 776 -7.35 13.06 3.48
CA GLY A 776 -8.66 13.52 3.96
C GLY A 776 -9.81 13.07 3.06
N SER A 777 -9.67 13.22 1.74
CA SER A 777 -10.70 12.77 0.79
C SER A 777 -10.85 11.24 0.78
N SER A 778 -9.75 10.50 0.84
CA SER A 778 -9.76 9.03 0.90
C SER A 778 -10.41 8.51 2.18
N LEU A 779 -10.07 9.08 3.34
CA LEU A 779 -10.68 8.71 4.62
C LEU A 779 -12.17 9.09 4.67
N SER A 780 -12.55 10.23 4.08
CA SER A 780 -13.95 10.66 3.99
C SER A 780 -14.76 9.72 3.10
N LEU A 781 -14.22 9.37 1.92
CA LEU A 781 -14.84 8.41 1.01
C LEU A 781 -14.97 7.03 1.65
N TYR A 782 -13.92 6.57 2.33
CA TYR A 782 -13.95 5.31 3.07
C TYR A 782 -15.01 5.31 4.17
N THR A 783 -15.14 6.41 4.92
CA THR A 783 -16.14 6.54 5.98
C THR A 783 -17.56 6.46 5.41
N LEU A 784 -17.85 7.21 4.34
CA LEU A 784 -19.14 7.17 3.66
C LEU A 784 -19.44 5.78 3.09
N ALA A 785 -18.46 5.16 2.42
CA ALA A 785 -18.59 3.82 1.89
C ALA A 785 -18.84 2.79 3.00
N SER A 786 -18.14 2.88 4.14
CA SER A 786 -18.33 2.00 5.30
C SER A 786 -19.76 2.10 5.87
N ILE A 787 -20.32 3.31 5.95
CA ILE A 787 -21.71 3.52 6.41
C ILE A 787 -22.72 2.91 5.43
N GLU A 788 -22.47 3.02 4.13
CA GLU A 788 -23.34 2.50 3.08
C GLU A 788 -23.28 0.98 2.93
N ILE A 789 -22.06 0.41 2.98
CA ILE A 789 -21.81 -1.03 2.95
C ILE A 789 -22.47 -1.72 4.16
N TYR A 790 -22.53 -1.06 5.32
CA TYR A 790 -23.27 -1.58 6.47
C TYR A 790 -24.74 -1.85 6.14
N ILE A 791 -25.42 -0.90 5.48
CA ILE A 791 -26.85 -1.01 5.18
C ILE A 791 -27.09 -2.03 4.08
N SER A 792 -26.35 -1.90 2.97
CA SER A 792 -26.57 -2.66 1.74
C SER A 792 -25.98 -4.08 1.80
N GLY A 793 -24.76 -4.22 2.32
CA GLY A 793 -24.01 -5.48 2.34
C GLY A 793 -23.95 -6.17 3.68
N GLY A 794 -24.38 -5.53 4.79
CA GLY A 794 -24.28 -6.12 6.12
C GLY A 794 -22.84 -6.31 6.59
N ILE A 795 -21.92 -5.43 6.17
CA ILE A 795 -20.52 -5.48 6.60
C ILE A 795 -20.21 -4.20 7.36
N LEU A 796 -19.68 -4.32 8.57
CA LEU A 796 -19.24 -3.20 9.39
C LEU A 796 -17.72 -3.08 9.27
N LEU A 797 -17.27 -2.02 8.58
CA LEU A 797 -15.85 -1.70 8.47
C LEU A 797 -15.43 -0.73 9.59
N PRO A 798 -14.37 -1.04 10.36
CA PRO A 798 -13.87 -0.17 11.41
C PRO A 798 -13.31 1.13 10.84
N MET A 799 -13.53 2.25 11.53
CA MET A 799 -13.18 3.57 11.03
C MET A 799 -11.97 4.17 11.74
N VAL A 800 -11.91 4.06 13.07
CA VAL A 800 -11.01 4.88 13.90
C VAL A 800 -9.56 4.39 13.83
N LEU A 801 -9.28 3.14 14.21
CA LEU A 801 -7.89 2.64 14.24
C LEU A 801 -7.24 2.56 12.85
N PRO A 802 -7.94 2.11 11.77
CA PRO A 802 -7.37 2.12 10.42
C PRO A 802 -7.05 3.54 9.93
N ALA A 803 -7.89 4.52 10.25
CA ALA A 803 -7.61 5.92 9.92
C ALA A 803 -6.37 6.46 10.64
N ILE A 804 -6.24 6.17 11.94
CA ILE A 804 -5.04 6.55 12.72
C ILE A 804 -3.80 5.87 12.14
N ALA A 805 -3.87 4.58 11.79
CA ALA A 805 -2.75 3.86 11.18
C ALA A 805 -2.30 4.48 9.86
N ALA A 806 -3.25 4.87 8.98
CA ALA A 806 -2.94 5.59 7.75
C ALA A 806 -2.27 6.95 7.99
N ILE A 807 -2.76 7.72 8.97
CA ILE A 807 -2.18 9.01 9.35
C ILE A 807 -0.74 8.83 9.85
N VAL A 808 -0.52 7.90 10.77
CA VAL A 808 0.80 7.59 11.37
C VAL A 808 1.80 7.12 10.31
N TYR A 809 1.35 6.30 9.36
CA TYR A 809 2.23 5.73 8.35
C TYR A 809 2.56 6.74 7.22
N CYS A 810 1.59 7.52 6.75
CA CYS A 810 1.77 8.42 5.60
C CYS A 810 2.48 9.73 5.96
N LEU A 811 2.17 10.35 7.10
CA LEU A 811 2.68 11.71 7.42
C LEU A 811 4.22 11.82 7.55
N PRO A 812 4.94 10.91 8.23
CA PRO A 812 6.38 11.05 8.45
C PRO A 812 7.26 10.75 7.22
N LYS A 813 6.72 10.08 6.19
CA LYS A 813 7.47 9.70 4.97
C LYS A 813 7.58 10.83 3.94
N LEU A 814 7.06 12.02 4.28
CA LEU A 814 6.94 13.16 3.39
C LEU A 814 7.88 14.26 3.90
N LYS A 815 9.12 14.27 3.40
CA LYS A 815 10.08 15.37 3.66
C LYS A 815 9.59 16.64 2.97
#